data_AF-A0A0L0MHB9-F1
#
_entry.id   AF-A0A0L0MHB9-F1
#
_cell.length_a   1.000
_cell.length_b   1.000
_cell.length_c   1.000
_cell.angle_alpha   90.00
_cell.angle_beta   90.00
_cell.angle_gamma   90.00
#
_symmetry.space_group_name_H-M   'P 1'
#
loop_
_entity.id
_entity.type
_entity.pdbx_description
1 polymer ?
#
loop_
_entity_poly.entity_id
_entity_poly.type
_entity_poly.pdbx_seq_one_letter_code
_entity_poly.pdbx_strand_id
1 'polypeptide(L)'
;MTTTPPTLATRPPTGLESLHELSGVLSERVRQGVEGLISASHAAIGRARREGRGYDHKDLYVAGSRIVMRCVITLFAEARGLLPMENRVYRRAFSLETLRERASRDVWPRLIALFRLIHAGSTHARMSVPRYGGALFEPGRADSDDGISRALALLESPDNRIDDQEVMKLLRLLTRVRMRPGRARNGAWIDVPVDFARLSSEYIGVLYEGLLDFELKQAADDDPVIFLAVGNQPAFTLSQLESLSDKTIAQLFDALSKRDTRAIDEVEDDEAPADDIEDDAEAESPAPPQTLNPHHAMRVDAWLARAAALSGVTNGQANTLCARLVAPGEFYLVRWGGTRKGAGTFFTRPSLAEPTVRRTLQPLAYDAVRSEIDARTGLETVVEWTPKTPEQILSIKVCDPAMGSGSFLASALRYLTDALVVSLHRHGMPNALFNDDLVRLDPRDERFEQALRAQLKRHVVEHCLYGVDIDPLAVELGRMALWVETLDRGLPFGFVDHKLKVGNALVGAWFDASRDYPAMAWAREGGDKDYQKDKPGNLGNHAFVDEKGRTRGDVFNEAIKKRARLVTEQLRELLDAPDAAHDTDADRAHDALRDVLSTLHRLPLGECERRARVYRTEWLDSAPYRALKARLDLWCALWFWPGDKIAHAPLPFDFARPNVDAMSIASEVARRHVSASFIGSSNFPMSSRPRIRASMRCWVIRHGKPFSPIRRSSSRITIRFIALTASRKRWRSNSNTSGARRRSSANGSRIGRV
;
A
#
# COMPACT_ATOMS: atom_id res chain seq x y z
N MET A 1 -65.45 10.47 -15.19
CA MET A 1 -64.28 11.32 -15.48
C MET A 1 -63.12 10.77 -14.69
N THR A 2 -62.36 9.89 -15.32
CA THR A 2 -61.15 9.23 -14.83
C THR A 2 -59.95 10.11 -15.16
N THR A 3 -59.27 10.64 -14.14
CA THR A 3 -58.01 11.36 -14.30
C THR A 3 -56.84 10.41 -14.05
N THR A 4 -56.10 10.18 -15.13
CA THR A 4 -54.88 9.39 -15.26
C THR A 4 -53.76 9.95 -14.37
N PRO A 5 -52.97 9.11 -13.69
CA PRO A 5 -51.78 9.55 -12.97
C PRO A 5 -50.63 9.90 -13.94
N PRO A 6 -49.73 10.83 -13.60
CA PRO A 6 -48.60 11.17 -14.45
C PRO A 6 -47.60 10.01 -14.49
N THR A 7 -47.32 9.59 -15.72
CA THR A 7 -46.46 8.51 -16.12
C THR A 7 -44.97 8.89 -16.11
N LEU A 8 -44.14 7.87 -15.91
CA LEU A 8 -42.70 7.78 -16.24
C LEU A 8 -41.72 8.58 -15.38
N ALA A 9 -41.38 7.97 -14.24
CA ALA A 9 -40.01 7.99 -13.73
C ALA A 9 -39.05 7.59 -14.87
N THR A 10 -38.18 8.51 -15.25
CA THR A 10 -37.00 8.22 -16.07
C THR A 10 -36.12 7.26 -15.27
N ARG A 11 -36.15 5.98 -15.64
CA ARG A 11 -35.10 5.03 -15.28
C ARG A 11 -33.77 5.67 -15.68
N PRO A 12 -32.79 5.85 -14.76
CA PRO A 12 -31.45 6.24 -15.17
C PRO A 12 -30.88 5.15 -16.07
N PRO A 13 -30.08 5.50 -17.09
CA PRO A 13 -29.58 4.53 -18.06
C PRO A 13 -28.83 3.42 -17.32
N THR A 14 -29.29 2.18 -17.51
CA THR A 14 -28.68 0.93 -17.06
C THR A 14 -27.43 0.59 -17.89
N GLY A 15 -26.55 1.58 -18.09
CA GLY A 15 -25.43 1.52 -19.01
C GLY A 15 -24.11 1.99 -18.40
N LEU A 16 -23.84 1.63 -17.14
CA LEU A 16 -22.46 1.65 -16.62
C LEU A 16 -21.78 0.36 -17.10
N GLU A 17 -21.44 0.33 -18.39
CA GLU A 17 -20.68 -0.74 -19.02
C GLU A 17 -19.27 -0.75 -18.40
N SER A 18 -19.04 -1.75 -17.55
CA SER A 18 -17.84 -2.03 -16.73
C SER A 18 -17.36 -0.91 -15.78
N LEU A 19 -17.28 -1.23 -14.48
CA LEU A 19 -16.54 -0.41 -13.49
C LEU A 19 -15.08 -0.14 -13.90
N HIS A 20 -14.55 -0.93 -14.84
CA HIS A 20 -13.17 -0.90 -15.33
C HIS A 20 -12.89 0.31 -16.21
N GLU A 21 -13.75 0.62 -17.20
CA GLU A 21 -13.60 1.80 -18.06
C GLU A 21 -13.68 3.09 -17.24
N LEU A 22 -14.59 3.15 -16.26
CA LEU A 22 -14.70 4.29 -15.35
C LEU A 22 -13.44 4.41 -14.47
N SER A 23 -12.83 3.29 -14.08
CA SER A 23 -11.58 3.21 -13.30
C SER A 23 -10.40 3.89 -13.96
N GLY A 24 -10.15 3.56 -15.22
CA GLY A 24 -9.05 4.13 -15.98
C GLY A 24 -9.18 5.65 -16.12
N VAL A 25 -10.36 6.10 -16.56
CA VAL A 25 -10.64 7.52 -16.79
C VAL A 25 -10.52 8.35 -15.51
N LEU A 26 -11.06 7.86 -14.38
CA LEU A 26 -10.96 8.62 -13.13
C LEU A 26 -9.54 8.61 -12.56
N SER A 27 -8.80 7.51 -12.70
CA SER A 27 -7.39 7.45 -12.27
C SER A 27 -6.54 8.48 -13.00
N GLU A 28 -6.72 8.60 -14.32
CA GLU A 28 -6.06 9.63 -15.12
C GLU A 28 -6.49 11.05 -14.70
N ARG A 29 -7.76 11.26 -14.38
CA ARG A 29 -8.22 12.56 -13.85
C ARG A 29 -7.64 12.89 -12.48
N VAL A 30 -7.49 11.91 -11.59
CA VAL A 30 -6.82 12.09 -10.29
C VAL A 30 -5.36 12.48 -10.51
N ARG A 31 -4.66 11.80 -11.43
CA ARG A 31 -3.29 12.14 -11.84
C ARG A 31 -3.17 13.58 -12.35
N GLN A 32 -4.06 13.98 -13.27
CA GLN A 32 -4.14 15.36 -13.77
C GLN A 32 -4.42 16.36 -12.65
N GLY A 33 -5.23 15.99 -11.67
CA GLY A 33 -5.48 16.78 -10.46
C GLY A 33 -4.22 17.01 -9.64
N VAL A 34 -3.39 15.97 -9.45
CA VAL A 34 -2.11 16.07 -8.73
C VAL A 34 -1.14 16.97 -9.49
N GLU A 35 -0.99 16.76 -10.79
CA GLU A 35 -0.13 17.59 -11.64
C GLU A 35 -0.57 19.06 -11.63
N GLY A 36 -1.87 19.32 -11.83
CA GLY A 36 -2.42 20.67 -11.80
C GLY A 36 -2.23 21.37 -10.45
N LEU A 37 -2.41 20.65 -9.34
CA LEU A 37 -2.18 21.17 -7.99
C LEU A 37 -0.72 21.61 -7.78
N ILE A 38 0.24 20.76 -8.18
CA ILE A 38 1.67 21.05 -8.02
C ILE A 38 2.08 22.21 -8.93
N SER A 39 1.62 22.21 -10.18
CA SER A 39 1.87 23.30 -11.13
C SER A 39 1.28 24.63 -10.64
N ALA A 40 0.07 24.63 -10.11
CA ALA A 40 -0.53 25.82 -9.51
C ALA A 40 0.23 26.31 -8.26
N SER A 41 0.99 25.42 -7.61
CA SER A 41 1.86 25.73 -6.47
C SER A 41 3.27 26.17 -6.85
N HIS A 42 3.58 26.31 -8.16
CA HIS A 42 4.92 26.61 -8.66
C HIS A 42 5.54 27.87 -8.01
N ALA A 43 4.75 28.94 -7.83
CA ALA A 43 5.23 30.17 -7.21
C ALA A 43 5.68 29.97 -5.75
N ALA A 44 4.95 29.15 -4.97
CA ALA A 44 5.32 28.84 -3.59
C ALA A 44 6.57 27.95 -3.53
N ILE A 45 6.65 26.94 -4.40
CA ILE A 45 7.81 26.04 -4.51
C ILE A 45 9.06 26.83 -4.90
N GLY A 46 8.96 27.71 -5.91
CA GLY A 46 10.06 28.55 -6.37
C GLY A 46 10.53 29.55 -5.31
N ARG A 47 9.62 30.14 -4.51
CA ARG A 47 10.00 31.00 -3.37
C ARG A 47 10.77 30.21 -2.31
N ALA A 48 10.25 29.06 -1.90
CA ALA A 48 10.91 28.24 -0.89
C ALA A 48 12.31 27.80 -1.35
N ARG A 49 12.48 27.46 -2.63
CA ARG A 49 13.80 27.16 -3.22
C ARG A 49 14.76 28.35 -3.14
N ARG A 50 14.30 29.58 -3.41
CA ARG A 50 15.13 30.80 -3.28
C ARG A 50 15.54 31.11 -1.84
N GLU A 51 14.71 30.71 -0.88
CA GLU A 51 14.99 30.82 0.56
C GLU A 51 15.89 29.68 1.10
N GLY A 52 16.44 28.84 0.22
CA GLY A 52 17.30 27.71 0.62
C GLY A 52 16.54 26.48 1.11
N ARG A 53 15.21 26.46 1.01
CA ARG A 53 14.35 25.32 1.37
C ARG A 53 14.04 24.51 0.11
N GLY A 54 14.97 23.65 -0.29
CA GLY A 54 14.78 22.69 -1.38
C GLY A 54 13.92 21.49 -0.96
N TYR A 55 13.09 20.99 -1.87
CA TYR A 55 12.26 19.81 -1.67
C TYR A 55 12.56 18.78 -2.76
N ASP A 56 12.59 17.50 -2.40
CA ASP A 56 12.67 16.43 -3.39
C ASP A 56 11.36 16.38 -4.20
N HIS A 57 11.46 16.17 -5.51
CA HIS A 57 10.30 15.99 -6.37
C HIS A 57 9.45 14.80 -5.95
N LYS A 58 10.07 13.74 -5.41
CA LYS A 58 9.32 12.59 -4.86
C LYS A 58 8.43 13.01 -3.69
N ASP A 59 8.96 13.82 -2.78
CA ASP A 59 8.21 14.29 -1.59
C ASP A 59 7.07 15.23 -2.00
N LEU A 60 7.33 16.15 -2.94
CA LEU A 60 6.31 17.03 -3.52
C LEU A 60 5.20 16.25 -4.21
N TYR A 61 5.56 15.21 -4.95
CA TYR A 61 4.59 14.34 -5.62
C TYR A 61 3.69 13.63 -4.61
N VAL A 62 4.27 12.97 -3.61
CA VAL A 62 3.50 12.27 -2.57
C VAL A 62 2.64 13.24 -1.77
N ALA A 63 3.14 14.44 -1.45
CA ALA A 63 2.37 15.48 -0.78
C ALA A 63 1.16 15.95 -1.62
N GLY A 64 1.37 16.20 -2.92
CA GLY A 64 0.30 16.54 -3.86
C GLY A 64 -0.75 15.42 -3.98
N SER A 65 -0.30 14.17 -4.11
CA SER A 65 -1.16 12.98 -4.13
C SER A 65 -1.99 12.86 -2.85
N ARG A 66 -1.43 13.12 -1.67
CA ARG A 66 -2.18 13.12 -0.40
C ARG A 66 -3.30 14.17 -0.40
N ILE A 67 -3.04 15.39 -0.89
CA ILE A 67 -4.07 16.45 -0.97
C ILE A 67 -5.21 16.04 -1.88
N VAL A 68 -4.92 15.49 -3.06
CA VAL A 68 -5.97 15.02 -3.99
C VAL A 68 -6.73 13.83 -3.41
N MET A 69 -6.05 12.89 -2.76
CA MET A 69 -6.71 11.77 -2.09
C MET A 69 -7.58 12.22 -0.92
N ARG A 70 -7.24 13.29 -0.18
CA ARG A 70 -8.15 13.90 0.81
C ARG A 70 -9.44 14.39 0.17
N CYS A 71 -9.38 14.99 -1.03
CA CYS A 71 -10.59 15.35 -1.78
C CYS A 71 -11.42 14.11 -2.12
N VAL A 72 -10.80 13.06 -2.67
CA VAL A 72 -11.48 11.80 -3.04
C VAL A 72 -12.17 11.15 -1.84
N ILE A 73 -11.46 10.98 -0.72
CA ILE A 73 -12.03 10.41 0.51
C ILE A 73 -13.16 11.29 1.06
N THR A 74 -13.01 12.60 1.00
CA THR A 74 -14.07 13.54 1.42
C THR A 74 -15.31 13.40 0.53
N LEU A 75 -15.17 13.25 -0.78
CA LEU A 75 -16.29 13.01 -1.70
C LEU A 75 -17.03 11.71 -1.37
N PHE A 76 -16.29 10.62 -1.10
CA PHE A 76 -16.86 9.37 -0.61
C PHE A 76 -17.61 9.56 0.72
N ALA A 77 -17.01 10.30 1.65
CA ALA A 77 -17.59 10.54 2.96
C ALA A 77 -18.85 11.43 2.89
N GLU A 78 -18.88 12.45 2.03
CA GLU A 78 -20.08 13.26 1.81
C GLU A 78 -21.20 12.46 1.16
N ALA A 79 -20.89 11.70 0.10
CA ALA A 79 -21.87 10.90 -0.65
C ALA A 79 -22.50 9.77 0.20
N ARG A 80 -21.75 9.23 1.16
CA ARG A 80 -22.24 8.20 2.10
C ARG A 80 -22.80 8.78 3.40
N GLY A 81 -22.86 10.10 3.50
CA GLY A 81 -23.34 10.79 4.68
C GLY A 81 -22.50 10.48 5.91
N LEU A 82 -21.20 10.26 5.79
CA LEU A 82 -20.27 10.13 6.92
C LEU A 82 -19.87 11.51 7.49
N LEU A 83 -19.97 12.56 6.67
CA LEU A 83 -19.78 13.97 7.07
C LEU A 83 -21.13 14.66 7.29
N PRO A 84 -21.19 15.76 8.07
CA PRO A 84 -22.44 16.38 8.49
C PRO A 84 -23.09 17.22 7.38
N MET A 85 -23.47 16.58 6.28
CA MET A 85 -24.07 17.21 5.11
C MET A 85 -25.40 17.92 5.43
N GLU A 86 -26.11 17.52 6.49
CA GLU A 86 -27.33 18.21 6.96
C GLU A 86 -27.07 19.52 7.69
N ASN A 87 -25.84 19.75 8.13
CA ASN A 87 -25.47 20.99 8.76
C ASN A 87 -25.31 22.09 7.69
N ARG A 88 -26.13 23.14 7.78
CA ARG A 88 -26.13 24.26 6.81
C ARG A 88 -24.78 24.99 6.72
N VAL A 89 -24.04 25.09 7.83
CA VAL A 89 -22.71 25.73 7.86
C VAL A 89 -21.71 24.86 7.11
N TYR A 90 -21.67 23.56 7.44
CA TYR A 90 -20.80 22.59 6.75
C TYR A 90 -21.06 22.59 5.25
N ARG A 91 -22.33 22.35 4.85
CA ARG A 91 -22.74 22.31 3.44
C ARG A 91 -22.36 23.58 2.69
N ARG A 92 -22.56 24.75 3.29
CA ARG A 92 -22.31 26.04 2.61
C ARG A 92 -20.83 26.39 2.51
N ALA A 93 -20.05 26.12 3.54
CA ALA A 93 -18.68 26.64 3.68
C ALA A 93 -17.60 25.63 3.30
N PHE A 94 -17.86 24.33 3.46
CA PHE A 94 -16.83 23.30 3.37
C PHE A 94 -17.15 22.18 2.38
N SER A 95 -18.42 21.89 2.08
CA SER A 95 -18.74 20.79 1.17
C SER A 95 -18.10 20.95 -0.20
N LEU A 96 -17.44 19.89 -0.67
CA LEU A 96 -16.74 19.89 -1.95
C LEU A 96 -17.70 20.07 -3.13
N GLU A 97 -18.90 19.50 -3.05
CA GLU A 97 -19.96 19.69 -4.04
C GLU A 97 -20.37 21.17 -4.14
N THR A 98 -20.57 21.83 -3.00
CA THR A 98 -20.95 23.26 -2.98
C THR A 98 -19.80 24.18 -3.39
N LEU A 99 -18.57 23.84 -3.00
CA LEU A 99 -17.38 24.57 -3.43
C LEU A 99 -17.24 24.55 -4.95
N ARG A 100 -17.51 23.40 -5.60
CA ARG A 100 -17.48 23.23 -7.06
C ARG A 100 -18.56 24.00 -7.81
N GLU A 101 -19.75 24.18 -7.25
CA GLU A 101 -20.89 24.74 -7.99
C GLU A 101 -20.97 26.26 -7.92
N ARG A 102 -20.46 26.84 -6.84
CA ARG A 102 -20.53 28.29 -6.63
C ARG A 102 -19.25 28.94 -7.10
N ALA A 103 -19.37 30.15 -7.66
CA ALA A 103 -18.26 31.11 -7.76
C ALA A 103 -17.87 31.59 -6.34
N SER A 104 -17.39 30.65 -5.54
CA SER A 104 -16.95 30.87 -4.17
C SER A 104 -15.59 31.54 -4.24
N ARG A 105 -15.40 32.60 -3.45
CA ARG A 105 -14.08 33.16 -3.20
C ARG A 105 -13.39 32.36 -2.10
N ASP A 106 -12.06 32.32 -2.15
CA ASP A 106 -11.21 31.70 -1.15
C ASP A 106 -11.43 30.18 -1.05
N VAL A 107 -11.56 29.51 -2.20
CA VAL A 107 -11.80 28.06 -2.27
C VAL A 107 -10.62 27.29 -1.69
N TRP A 108 -9.38 27.70 -2.00
CA TRP A 108 -8.19 27.03 -1.49
C TRP A 108 -8.08 27.07 0.05
N PRO A 109 -8.17 28.23 0.74
CA PRO A 109 -8.21 28.28 2.19
C PRO A 109 -9.34 27.44 2.82
N ARG A 110 -10.52 27.41 2.19
CA ARG A 110 -11.66 26.59 2.66
C ARG A 110 -11.39 25.10 2.53
N LEU A 111 -10.74 24.67 1.46
CA LEU A 111 -10.33 23.28 1.25
C LEU A 111 -9.33 22.84 2.33
N ILE A 112 -8.31 23.66 2.59
CA ILE A 112 -7.35 23.38 3.68
C ILE A 112 -8.03 23.39 5.05
N ALA A 113 -8.96 24.32 5.28
CA ALA A 113 -9.73 24.37 6.52
C ALA A 113 -10.64 23.14 6.69
N LEU A 114 -11.23 22.62 5.61
CA LEU A 114 -11.99 21.37 5.62
C LEU A 114 -11.12 20.19 6.05
N PHE A 115 -9.91 20.04 5.49
CA PHE A 115 -9.01 18.96 5.89
C PHE A 115 -8.63 19.05 7.37
N ARG A 116 -8.36 20.26 7.86
CA ARG A 116 -8.10 20.51 9.30
C ARG A 116 -9.33 20.20 10.15
N LEU A 117 -10.53 20.55 9.69
CA LEU A 117 -11.79 20.25 10.37
C LEU A 117 -12.02 18.74 10.49
N ILE A 118 -11.76 17.98 9.42
CA ILE A 118 -11.86 16.51 9.44
C ILE A 118 -10.83 15.92 10.42
N HIS A 119 -9.57 16.37 10.36
CA HIS A 119 -8.51 15.84 11.20
C HIS A 119 -8.68 16.18 12.70
N ALA A 120 -8.93 17.45 13.01
CA ALA A 120 -8.98 17.96 14.39
C ALA A 120 -10.37 17.84 15.03
N GLY A 121 -11.42 17.73 14.22
CA GLY A 121 -12.81 17.83 14.67
C GLY A 121 -13.22 19.25 15.06
N SER A 122 -14.47 19.40 15.46
CA SER A 122 -15.03 20.63 16.01
C SER A 122 -16.07 20.28 17.07
N THR A 123 -15.89 20.84 18.27
CA THR A 123 -16.85 20.72 19.39
C THR A 123 -17.87 21.86 19.41
N HIS A 124 -17.81 22.78 18.45
CA HIS A 124 -18.69 23.94 18.41
C HIS A 124 -20.14 23.52 18.17
N ALA A 125 -21.09 23.95 19.01
CA ALA A 125 -22.50 23.54 18.97
C ALA A 125 -23.18 23.67 17.59
N ARG A 126 -22.87 24.74 16.84
CA ARG A 126 -23.39 24.97 15.48
C ARG A 126 -22.76 24.10 14.38
N MET A 127 -21.66 23.41 14.63
CA MET A 127 -20.94 22.58 13.65
C MET A 127 -20.11 21.54 14.40
N SER A 128 -20.80 20.57 14.99
CA SER A 128 -20.16 19.44 15.67
C SER A 128 -19.63 18.47 14.61
N VAL A 129 -18.33 18.22 14.63
CA VAL A 129 -17.64 17.26 13.76
C VAL A 129 -16.74 16.40 14.64
N PRO A 130 -16.88 15.07 14.61
CA PRO A 130 -15.97 14.19 15.33
C PRO A 130 -14.51 14.43 14.92
N ARG A 131 -13.58 14.21 15.85
CA ARG A 131 -12.16 14.22 15.52
C ARG A 131 -11.81 12.90 14.81
N TYR A 132 -11.83 12.90 13.48
CA TYR A 132 -11.54 11.68 12.71
C TYR A 132 -10.05 11.30 12.75
N GLY A 133 -9.13 12.26 12.76
CA GLY A 133 -7.69 12.00 12.80
C GLY A 133 -7.15 11.42 11.49
N GLY A 134 -6.24 10.43 11.59
CA GLY A 134 -5.62 9.74 10.44
C GLY A 134 -4.42 10.49 9.84
N ALA A 135 -3.38 9.75 9.43
CA ALA A 135 -2.17 10.35 8.88
C ALA A 135 -2.40 10.96 7.49
N LEU A 136 -3.40 10.45 6.74
CA LEU A 136 -3.77 11.05 5.46
C LEU A 136 -4.20 12.51 5.63
N PHE A 137 -5.01 12.86 6.63
CA PHE A 137 -5.52 14.22 6.88
C PHE A 137 -4.66 15.04 7.85
N GLU A 138 -3.57 14.47 8.37
CA GLU A 138 -2.64 15.18 9.25
C GLU A 138 -1.99 16.38 8.52
N PRO A 139 -2.04 17.59 9.09
CA PRO A 139 -1.40 18.75 8.49
C PRO A 139 0.12 18.59 8.39
N GLY A 140 0.70 19.15 7.33
CA GLY A 140 2.14 19.14 7.15
C GLY A 140 2.89 19.95 8.23
N ARG A 141 4.12 19.54 8.55
CA ARG A 141 4.98 20.20 9.53
C ARG A 141 6.30 20.64 8.90
N ALA A 142 6.56 21.95 8.93
CA ALA A 142 7.77 22.54 8.33
C ALA A 142 9.06 22.15 9.10
N ASP A 143 8.93 21.82 10.39
CA ASP A 143 10.00 21.40 11.30
C ASP A 143 10.22 19.87 11.31
N SER A 144 9.49 19.11 10.48
CA SER A 144 9.57 17.65 10.48
C SER A 144 10.85 17.13 9.85
N ASP A 145 11.36 16.01 10.36
CA ASP A 145 12.43 15.23 9.72
C ASP A 145 11.96 14.54 8.43
N ASP A 146 10.65 14.32 8.28
CA ASP A 146 10.03 13.73 7.09
C ASP A 146 9.84 14.77 5.98
N GLY A 147 10.45 14.50 4.81
CA GLY A 147 10.38 15.38 3.65
C GLY A 147 8.98 15.54 3.08
N ILE A 148 8.14 14.49 3.15
CA ILE A 148 6.74 14.53 2.72
C ILE A 148 5.95 15.50 3.62
N SER A 149 6.13 15.42 4.94
CA SER A 149 5.49 16.33 5.89
C SER A 149 5.91 17.79 5.67
N ARG A 150 7.19 18.04 5.38
CA ARG A 150 7.66 19.39 5.03
C ARG A 150 7.05 19.88 3.71
N ALA A 151 6.98 19.02 2.69
CA ALA A 151 6.36 19.34 1.40
C ALA A 151 4.85 19.64 1.57
N LEU A 152 4.14 18.85 2.36
CA LEU A 152 2.75 19.13 2.74
C LEU A 152 2.62 20.50 3.42
N ALA A 153 3.53 20.83 4.35
CA ALA A 153 3.50 22.12 5.06
C ALA A 153 3.64 23.30 4.10
N LEU A 154 4.48 23.15 3.07
CA LEU A 154 4.64 24.13 2.00
C LEU A 154 3.34 24.26 1.19
N LEU A 155 2.80 23.14 0.70
CA LEU A 155 1.60 23.15 -0.15
C LEU A 155 0.38 23.68 0.61
N GLU A 156 0.23 23.37 1.89
CA GLU A 156 -0.88 23.85 2.74
C GLU A 156 -0.67 25.25 3.32
N SER A 157 0.49 25.86 3.07
CA SER A 157 0.84 27.17 3.64
C SER A 157 -0.15 28.24 3.15
N PRO A 158 -0.53 29.22 4.00
CA PRO A 158 -1.23 30.43 3.56
C PRO A 158 -0.51 31.21 2.45
N ASP A 159 0.80 31.01 2.31
CA ASP A 159 1.61 31.60 1.24
C ASP A 159 1.40 30.91 -0.11
N ASN A 160 0.94 29.65 -0.10
CA ASN A 160 0.56 28.94 -1.33
C ASN A 160 -0.84 29.37 -1.76
N ARG A 161 -0.91 30.50 -2.45
CA ARG A 161 -2.16 31.11 -2.95
C ARG A 161 -2.50 30.54 -4.33
N ILE A 162 -3.10 29.35 -4.33
CA ILE A 162 -3.67 28.75 -5.53
C ILE A 162 -4.92 29.54 -5.96
N ASP A 163 -5.01 29.87 -7.24
CA ASP A 163 -6.19 30.55 -7.81
C ASP A 163 -7.45 29.69 -7.65
N ASP A 164 -8.57 30.31 -7.30
CA ASP A 164 -9.87 29.65 -7.20
C ASP A 164 -10.21 28.91 -8.50
N GLN A 165 -9.84 29.44 -9.68
CA GLN A 165 -10.07 28.75 -10.96
C GLN A 165 -9.35 27.40 -11.05
N GLU A 166 -8.11 27.31 -10.56
CA GLU A 166 -7.34 26.06 -10.56
C GLU A 166 -7.91 25.03 -9.56
N VAL A 167 -8.38 25.48 -8.39
CA VAL A 167 -9.06 24.60 -7.44
C VAL A 167 -10.37 24.07 -8.04
N MET A 168 -11.11 24.91 -8.76
CA MET A 168 -12.36 24.52 -9.41
C MET A 168 -12.12 23.53 -10.55
N LYS A 169 -11.02 23.69 -11.30
CA LYS A 169 -10.57 22.71 -12.29
C LYS A 169 -10.27 21.37 -11.63
N LEU A 170 -9.54 21.36 -10.51
CA LEU A 170 -9.29 20.16 -9.71
C LEU A 170 -10.60 19.49 -9.28
N LEU A 171 -11.54 20.23 -8.67
CA LEU A 171 -12.82 19.66 -8.22
C LEU A 171 -13.68 19.14 -9.38
N ARG A 172 -13.65 19.78 -10.55
CA ARG A 172 -14.32 19.27 -11.76
C ARG A 172 -13.70 17.97 -12.25
N LEU A 173 -12.36 17.87 -12.28
CA LEU A 173 -11.65 16.65 -12.65
C LEU A 173 -12.07 15.47 -11.75
N LEU A 174 -12.22 15.71 -10.45
CA LEU A 174 -12.56 14.64 -9.51
C LEU A 174 -14.05 14.25 -9.54
N THR A 175 -14.94 15.16 -9.90
CA THR A 175 -16.39 14.94 -9.72
C THR A 175 -17.18 14.74 -11.00
N ARG A 176 -16.57 14.91 -12.18
CA ARG A 176 -17.27 14.83 -13.47
C ARG A 176 -16.46 14.04 -14.50
N VAL A 177 -17.18 13.26 -15.29
CA VAL A 177 -16.64 12.40 -16.34
C VAL A 177 -17.36 12.64 -17.65
N ARG A 178 -16.58 12.91 -18.70
CA ARG A 178 -17.08 12.86 -20.08
C ARG A 178 -17.22 11.40 -20.52
N MET A 179 -18.41 11.00 -20.91
CA MET A 179 -18.73 9.66 -21.44
C MET A 179 -19.62 9.76 -22.68
N ARG A 180 -19.49 8.83 -23.61
CA ARG A 180 -20.46 8.64 -24.70
C ARG A 180 -21.54 7.66 -24.24
N PRO A 181 -22.83 8.05 -24.24
CA PRO A 181 -23.90 7.15 -23.82
C PRO A 181 -24.09 6.02 -24.85
N GLY A 182 -23.62 4.81 -24.50
CA GLY A 182 -23.72 3.59 -25.29
C GLY A 182 -22.72 3.51 -26.45
N ARG A 183 -22.53 2.30 -27.02
CA ARG A 183 -21.68 1.95 -28.19
C ARG A 183 -22.03 2.65 -29.53
N ALA A 184 -22.70 3.79 -29.50
CA ALA A 184 -22.94 4.58 -30.70
C ALA A 184 -21.63 5.28 -31.12
N ARG A 185 -21.03 4.83 -32.23
CA ARG A 185 -19.82 5.44 -32.83
C ARG A 185 -19.92 6.96 -33.08
N ASN A 186 -21.14 7.52 -33.13
CA ASN A 186 -21.41 8.95 -33.34
C ASN A 186 -22.17 9.62 -32.17
N GLY A 187 -22.10 9.05 -30.96
CA GLY A 187 -22.72 9.65 -29.77
C GLY A 187 -21.98 10.91 -29.31
N ALA A 188 -22.71 11.99 -29.04
CA ALA A 188 -22.12 13.20 -28.44
C ALA A 188 -21.56 12.89 -27.04
N TRP A 189 -20.39 13.45 -26.73
CA TRP A 189 -19.82 13.37 -25.38
C TRP A 189 -20.72 14.11 -24.39
N ILE A 190 -21.12 13.42 -23.33
CA ILE A 190 -21.92 13.99 -22.25
C ILE A 190 -21.06 14.08 -21.01
N ASP A 191 -21.13 15.21 -20.34
CA ASP A 191 -20.48 15.45 -19.07
C ASP A 191 -21.39 14.99 -17.92
N VAL A 192 -21.00 13.91 -17.24
CA VAL A 192 -21.80 13.17 -16.27
C VAL A 192 -21.13 13.23 -14.88
N PRO A 193 -21.88 13.50 -13.80
CA PRO A 193 -21.31 13.49 -12.46
C PRO A 193 -20.91 12.07 -12.02
N VAL A 194 -19.84 11.98 -11.23
CA VAL A 194 -19.41 10.73 -10.59
C VAL A 194 -20.28 10.47 -9.36
N ASP A 195 -20.90 9.30 -9.30
CA ASP A 195 -21.70 8.86 -8.14
C ASP A 195 -20.84 8.09 -7.13
N PHE A 196 -20.23 8.84 -6.20
CA PHE A 196 -19.40 8.28 -5.13
C PHE A 196 -20.16 7.40 -4.12
N ALA A 197 -21.50 7.45 -4.07
CA ALA A 197 -22.27 6.57 -3.20
C ALA A 197 -22.25 5.12 -3.72
N ARG A 198 -22.23 4.94 -5.04
CA ARG A 198 -22.26 3.64 -5.73
C ARG A 198 -20.90 3.01 -5.97
N LEU A 199 -19.82 3.79 -6.00
CA LEU A 199 -18.46 3.28 -6.21
C LEU A 199 -18.00 2.42 -5.04
N SER A 200 -17.48 1.22 -5.28
CA SER A 200 -17.00 0.37 -4.18
C SER A 200 -15.81 1.02 -3.45
N SER A 201 -15.59 0.67 -2.17
CA SER A 201 -14.50 1.24 -1.37
C SER A 201 -13.12 0.88 -1.93
N GLU A 202 -13.00 -0.25 -2.61
CA GLU A 202 -11.77 -0.68 -3.29
C GLU A 202 -11.30 0.27 -4.38
N TYR A 203 -12.23 1.03 -4.95
CA TYR A 203 -11.92 1.99 -6.00
C TYR A 203 -10.95 3.08 -5.51
N ILE A 204 -10.95 3.38 -4.20
CA ILE A 204 -9.95 4.24 -3.55
C ILE A 204 -8.53 3.70 -3.80
N GLY A 205 -8.36 2.38 -3.75
CA GLY A 205 -7.09 1.71 -3.99
C GLY A 205 -6.66 1.79 -5.46
N VAL A 206 -7.61 1.62 -6.39
CA VAL A 206 -7.31 1.71 -7.83
C VAL A 206 -6.86 3.10 -8.23
N LEU A 207 -7.53 4.14 -7.71
CA LEU A 207 -7.13 5.53 -7.95
C LEU A 207 -5.70 5.80 -7.48
N TYR A 208 -5.30 5.18 -6.37
CA TYR A 208 -3.95 5.32 -5.84
C TYR A 208 -2.91 4.56 -6.65
N GLU A 209 -3.20 3.32 -7.06
CA GLU A 209 -2.30 2.54 -7.91
C GLU A 209 -1.98 3.29 -9.21
N GLY A 210 -2.99 3.92 -9.82
CA GLY A 210 -2.80 4.76 -11.00
C GLY A 210 -1.84 5.94 -10.80
N LEU A 211 -1.57 6.36 -9.56
CA LEU A 211 -0.59 7.41 -9.24
C LEU A 211 0.83 6.85 -9.06
N LEU A 212 0.98 5.58 -8.67
CA LEU A 212 2.30 4.99 -8.38
C LEU A 212 3.20 4.88 -9.60
N ASP A 213 2.61 4.86 -10.79
CA ASP A 213 3.34 4.75 -12.05
C ASP A 213 4.03 6.04 -12.48
N PHE A 214 3.91 7.14 -11.73
CA PHE A 214 4.37 8.46 -12.17
C PHE A 214 5.49 9.04 -11.30
N GLU A 215 6.39 9.75 -11.96
CA GLU A 215 7.41 10.58 -11.33
C GLU A 215 7.22 12.04 -11.70
N LEU A 216 7.44 12.92 -10.71
CA LEU A 216 7.44 14.36 -10.91
C LEU A 216 8.79 14.83 -11.44
N LYS A 217 8.75 15.57 -12.54
CA LYS A 217 9.88 16.25 -13.14
C LYS A 217 9.58 17.73 -13.34
N GLN A 218 10.64 18.52 -13.53
CA GLN A 218 10.55 19.94 -13.83
C GLN A 218 11.27 20.19 -15.15
N ALA A 219 10.65 20.93 -16.06
CA ALA A 219 11.28 21.33 -17.32
C ALA A 219 12.45 22.28 -17.01
N ALA A 220 13.56 22.15 -17.74
CA ALA A 220 14.71 23.02 -17.54
C ALA A 220 14.40 24.46 -17.98
N ASP A 221 15.12 25.44 -17.45
CA ASP A 221 14.80 26.88 -17.58
C ASP A 221 14.78 27.43 -19.03
N ASP A 222 15.32 26.70 -20.02
CA ASP A 222 15.31 27.08 -21.44
C ASP A 222 14.97 25.92 -22.39
N ASP A 223 14.40 24.83 -21.86
CA ASP A 223 14.12 23.62 -22.65
C ASP A 223 12.70 23.11 -22.35
N PRO A 224 11.71 23.49 -23.18
CA PRO A 224 10.34 23.02 -23.00
C PRO A 224 10.25 21.51 -23.25
N VAL A 225 9.23 20.89 -22.68
CA VAL A 225 8.98 19.45 -22.82
C VAL A 225 7.73 19.22 -23.65
N ILE A 226 7.83 18.37 -24.67
CA ILE A 226 6.74 17.97 -25.56
C ILE A 226 6.33 16.54 -25.22
N PHE A 227 5.05 16.35 -24.94
CA PHE A 227 4.40 15.06 -24.94
C PHE A 227 3.87 14.78 -26.34
N LEU A 228 4.36 13.71 -26.95
CA LEU A 228 3.91 13.33 -28.29
C LEU A 228 2.57 12.60 -28.20
N ALA A 229 1.66 12.86 -29.13
CA ALA A 229 0.36 12.18 -29.22
C ALA A 229 0.50 10.79 -29.88
N VAL A 230 1.31 9.92 -29.28
CA VAL A 230 1.59 8.58 -29.81
C VAL A 230 1.79 7.59 -28.67
N GLY A 231 1.08 6.45 -28.71
CA GLY A 231 1.13 5.42 -27.66
C GLY A 231 0.92 6.02 -26.27
N ASN A 232 1.80 5.70 -25.32
CA ASN A 232 1.74 6.16 -23.92
C ASN A 232 2.16 7.64 -23.69
N GLN A 233 2.05 8.49 -24.70
CA GLN A 233 2.43 9.89 -24.67
C GLN A 233 3.85 10.16 -24.11
N PRO A 234 4.92 9.73 -24.81
CA PRO A 234 6.27 9.91 -24.31
C PRO A 234 6.66 11.40 -24.24
N ALA A 235 7.29 11.78 -23.12
CA ALA A 235 7.76 13.13 -22.87
C ALA A 235 9.23 13.29 -23.28
N PHE A 236 9.51 14.26 -24.16
CA PHE A 236 10.86 14.60 -24.58
C PHE A 236 11.11 16.09 -24.43
N THR A 237 12.34 16.46 -24.08
CA THR A 237 12.76 17.86 -24.19
C THR A 237 12.84 18.27 -25.66
N LEU A 238 12.55 19.54 -25.95
CA LEU A 238 12.64 20.07 -27.30
C LEU A 238 14.04 19.90 -27.88
N SER A 239 15.08 20.12 -27.08
CA SER A 239 16.47 19.93 -27.52
C SER A 239 16.78 18.47 -27.88
N GLN A 240 16.23 17.49 -27.14
CA GLN A 240 16.33 16.08 -27.51
C GLN A 240 15.64 15.81 -28.86
N LEU A 241 14.44 16.34 -29.05
CA LEU A 241 13.67 16.15 -30.28
C LEU A 241 14.33 16.78 -31.51
N GLU A 242 14.91 17.97 -31.37
CA GLU A 242 15.66 18.66 -32.44
C GLU A 242 16.92 17.89 -32.85
N SER A 243 17.55 17.18 -31.91
CA SER A 243 18.74 16.35 -32.16
C SER A 243 18.46 15.03 -32.90
N LEU A 244 17.19 14.64 -33.04
CA LEU A 244 16.82 13.40 -33.71
C LEU A 244 17.02 13.48 -35.23
N SER A 245 17.53 12.39 -35.81
CA SER A 245 17.64 12.23 -37.26
C SER A 245 16.25 12.00 -37.89
N ASP A 246 16.06 12.40 -39.15
CA ASP A 246 14.80 12.20 -39.87
C ASP A 246 14.36 10.73 -39.89
N LYS A 247 15.33 9.81 -40.01
CA LYS A 247 15.10 8.36 -39.95
C LYS A 247 14.55 7.93 -38.58
N THR A 248 15.06 8.50 -37.48
CA THR A 248 14.62 8.18 -36.13
C THR A 248 13.22 8.74 -35.86
N ILE A 249 12.92 9.94 -36.36
CA ILE A 249 11.58 10.55 -36.24
C ILE A 249 10.56 9.68 -36.98
N ALA A 250 10.84 9.28 -38.22
CA ALA A 250 9.97 8.38 -38.98
C ALA A 250 9.76 7.03 -38.27
N GLN A 251 10.83 6.45 -37.70
CA GLN A 251 10.75 5.21 -36.93
C GLN A 251 9.95 5.35 -35.63
N LEU A 252 9.99 6.50 -34.96
CA LEU A 252 9.24 6.75 -33.71
C LEU A 252 7.73 6.64 -33.95
N PHE A 253 7.23 7.26 -35.03
CA PHE A 253 5.81 7.22 -35.39
C PHE A 253 5.39 5.87 -36.02
N ASP A 254 6.27 5.18 -36.74
CA ASP A 254 5.99 3.83 -37.30
C ASP A 254 6.03 2.71 -36.23
N ALA A 255 6.97 2.77 -35.28
CA ALA A 255 7.11 1.75 -34.24
C ALA A 255 6.01 1.83 -33.17
N LEU A 256 5.50 3.03 -32.88
CA LEU A 256 4.45 3.22 -31.89
C LEU A 256 3.05 2.95 -32.46
N SER A 257 2.79 3.26 -33.74
CA SER A 257 1.53 2.88 -34.41
C SER A 257 1.36 1.36 -34.61
N LYS A 258 2.46 0.62 -34.74
CA LYS A 258 2.46 -0.87 -34.81
C LYS A 258 2.28 -1.56 -33.45
N ARG A 259 2.46 -0.84 -32.35
CA ARG A 259 2.29 -1.40 -30.99
C ARG A 259 0.80 -1.55 -30.63
N ASP A 260 -0.03 -0.63 -31.11
CA ASP A 260 -1.49 -0.69 -30.98
C ASP A 260 -2.14 -1.83 -31.79
N THR A 261 -1.50 -2.32 -32.86
CA THR A 261 -2.04 -3.39 -33.72
C THR A 261 -1.62 -4.80 -33.31
N ARG A 262 -0.50 -4.98 -32.61
CA ARG A 262 -0.03 -6.31 -32.17
C ARG A 262 -0.68 -6.82 -30.87
N ALA A 263 -1.34 -5.95 -30.11
CA ALA A 263 -2.06 -6.35 -28.90
C ALA A 263 -3.43 -7.02 -29.19
N ILE A 264 -3.89 -7.00 -30.45
CA ILE A 264 -5.21 -7.51 -30.84
C ILE A 264 -5.17 -8.99 -31.26
N ASP A 265 -4.00 -9.53 -31.65
CA ASP A 265 -3.90 -10.89 -32.24
C ASP A 265 -3.35 -11.99 -31.29
N GLU A 266 -2.96 -11.67 -30.06
CA GLU A 266 -2.53 -12.67 -29.06
C GLU A 266 -3.50 -12.72 -27.87
N VAL A 267 -4.69 -13.26 -28.10
CA VAL A 267 -5.62 -13.66 -27.05
C VAL A 267 -5.56 -15.19 -26.90
N GLU A 268 -4.51 -15.70 -26.26
CA GLU A 268 -4.54 -17.02 -25.61
C GLU A 268 -3.43 -17.08 -24.54
N ASP A 269 -3.89 -17.16 -23.28
CA ASP A 269 -3.20 -17.52 -22.03
C ASP A 269 -2.12 -16.60 -21.43
N ASP A 270 -2.47 -16.06 -20.25
CA ASP A 270 -1.61 -15.54 -19.18
C ASP A 270 -0.69 -14.34 -19.49
N GLU A 271 -1.25 -13.14 -19.58
CA GLU A 271 -0.68 -11.93 -18.95
C GLU A 271 -1.77 -10.86 -18.82
N ALA A 272 -1.73 -10.08 -17.74
CA ALA A 272 -2.69 -9.00 -17.49
C ALA A 272 -2.69 -8.03 -18.69
N PRO A 273 -3.85 -7.70 -19.29
CA PRO A 273 -3.88 -6.65 -20.30
C PRO A 273 -3.44 -5.35 -19.62
N ALA A 274 -2.37 -4.76 -20.13
CA ALA A 274 -2.05 -3.37 -19.85
C ALA A 274 -3.26 -2.53 -20.21
N ASP A 275 -3.52 -1.49 -19.41
CA ASP A 275 -4.67 -0.60 -19.54
C ASP A 275 -4.65 0.11 -20.91
N ASP A 276 -5.21 -0.52 -21.95
CA ASP A 276 -5.56 0.11 -23.21
C ASP A 276 -6.90 0.82 -23.01
N ILE A 277 -6.83 1.97 -22.35
CA ILE A 277 -7.85 2.99 -22.52
C ILE A 277 -7.54 3.59 -23.89
N GLU A 278 -8.39 3.36 -24.89
CA GLU A 278 -8.41 4.22 -26.07
C GLU A 278 -8.48 5.65 -25.54
N ASP A 279 -7.39 6.40 -25.72
CA ASP A 279 -7.27 7.81 -25.38
C ASP A 279 -8.13 8.59 -26.38
N ASP A 280 -9.44 8.36 -26.30
CA ASP A 280 -10.50 8.97 -27.09
C ASP A 280 -10.80 10.39 -26.56
N ALA A 281 -9.81 11.00 -25.89
CA ALA A 281 -9.72 12.43 -25.76
C ALA A 281 -9.54 12.98 -27.17
N GLU A 282 -10.61 13.54 -27.75
CA GLU A 282 -10.48 14.47 -28.87
C GLU A 282 -9.30 15.40 -28.53
N ALA A 283 -8.25 15.32 -29.34
CA ALA A 283 -7.15 16.24 -29.32
C ALA A 283 -7.70 17.63 -29.70
N GLU A 284 -8.33 18.31 -28.73
CA GLU A 284 -8.31 19.77 -28.72
C GLU A 284 -6.83 20.12 -28.83
N SER A 285 -6.46 20.77 -29.94
CA SER A 285 -5.09 21.24 -30.14
C SER A 285 -4.65 21.93 -28.86
N PRO A 286 -3.59 21.46 -28.18
CA PRO A 286 -3.24 22.00 -26.88
C PRO A 286 -3.06 23.49 -27.04
N ALA A 287 -3.86 24.28 -26.31
CA ALA A 287 -3.62 25.72 -26.25
C ALA A 287 -2.18 25.89 -25.75
N PRO A 288 -1.32 26.66 -26.45
CA PRO A 288 0.05 26.87 -26.01
C PRO A 288 0.02 27.40 -24.57
N PRO A 289 0.92 26.93 -23.68
CA PRO A 289 0.99 27.45 -22.32
C PRO A 289 1.08 28.97 -22.38
N GLN A 290 0.27 29.68 -21.59
CA GLN A 290 0.28 31.14 -21.55
C GLN A 290 1.67 31.72 -21.20
N THR A 291 2.55 30.87 -20.65
CA THR A 291 3.91 31.10 -20.18
C THR A 291 5.00 30.80 -21.23
N LEU A 292 4.65 30.24 -22.40
CA LEU A 292 5.65 29.83 -23.38
C LEU A 292 6.22 31.05 -24.13
N ASN A 293 7.56 31.20 -24.12
CA ASN A 293 8.24 32.25 -24.85
C ASN A 293 7.96 32.14 -26.37
N PRO A 294 7.68 33.23 -27.10
CA PRO A 294 7.51 33.22 -28.55
C PRO A 294 8.62 32.48 -29.32
N HIS A 295 9.87 32.57 -28.85
CA HIS A 295 10.99 31.83 -29.44
C HIS A 295 10.85 30.31 -29.30
N HIS A 296 10.41 29.84 -28.12
CA HIS A 296 10.13 28.41 -27.91
C HIS A 296 8.94 27.95 -28.74
N ALA A 297 7.87 28.76 -28.84
CA ALA A 297 6.72 28.45 -29.68
C ALA A 297 7.14 28.21 -31.15
N MET A 298 7.95 29.12 -31.70
CA MET A 298 8.48 28.98 -33.07
C MET A 298 9.31 27.71 -33.27
N ARG A 299 10.16 27.35 -32.30
CA ARG A 299 10.97 26.12 -32.38
C ARG A 299 10.10 24.86 -32.31
N VAL A 300 9.09 24.85 -31.43
CA VAL A 300 8.13 23.75 -31.31
C VAL A 300 7.35 23.57 -32.62
N ASP A 301 6.82 24.66 -33.18
CA ASP A 301 6.08 24.64 -34.44
C ASP A 301 6.96 24.15 -35.61
N ALA A 302 8.22 24.60 -35.67
CA ALA A 302 9.17 24.15 -36.68
C ALA A 302 9.47 22.66 -36.58
N TRP A 303 9.62 22.14 -35.35
CA TRP A 303 9.83 20.72 -35.13
C TRP A 303 8.58 19.89 -35.47
N LEU A 304 7.39 20.33 -35.05
CA LEU A 304 6.13 19.65 -35.36
C LEU A 304 5.86 19.60 -36.88
N ALA A 305 6.15 20.69 -37.60
CA ALA A 305 6.07 20.72 -39.06
C ALA A 305 7.04 19.72 -39.72
N ARG A 306 8.28 19.64 -39.23
CA ARG A 306 9.27 18.64 -39.69
C ARG A 306 8.80 17.21 -39.40
N ALA A 307 8.24 16.96 -38.22
CA ALA A 307 7.72 15.65 -37.84
C ALA A 307 6.51 15.23 -38.69
N ALA A 308 5.57 16.14 -38.96
CA ALA A 308 4.40 15.89 -39.80
C ALA A 308 4.77 15.54 -41.25
N ALA A 309 5.73 16.25 -41.82
CA ALA A 309 6.23 15.97 -43.16
C ALA A 309 6.84 14.55 -43.28
N LEU A 310 7.47 14.05 -42.20
CA LEU A 310 8.12 12.73 -42.15
C LEU A 310 7.15 11.59 -41.80
N SER A 311 6.06 11.87 -41.08
CA SER A 311 5.05 10.88 -40.66
C SER A 311 3.88 10.74 -41.65
N GLY A 312 3.85 11.53 -42.72
CA GLY A 312 2.78 11.48 -43.74
C GLY A 312 1.48 12.18 -43.32
N VAL A 313 1.51 12.94 -42.21
CA VAL A 313 0.40 13.76 -41.73
C VAL A 313 0.40 15.10 -42.48
N THR A 314 -0.76 15.59 -42.93
CA THR A 314 -0.82 16.85 -43.70
C THR A 314 -0.36 18.04 -42.85
N ASN A 315 0.31 19.04 -43.45
CA ASN A 315 0.87 20.20 -42.73
C ASN A 315 -0.14 20.95 -41.83
N GLY A 316 -1.45 20.90 -42.15
CA GLY A 316 -2.52 21.48 -41.34
C GLY A 316 -2.87 20.70 -40.06
N GLN A 317 -2.26 19.53 -39.86
CA GLN A 317 -2.49 18.63 -38.73
C GLN A 317 -1.22 18.44 -37.87
N ALA A 318 -0.15 19.23 -38.08
CA ALA A 318 1.09 19.09 -37.31
C ALA A 318 0.89 19.17 -35.78
N ASN A 319 -0.07 19.99 -35.33
CA ASN A 319 -0.42 20.13 -33.93
C ASN A 319 -1.05 18.87 -33.32
N THR A 320 -1.61 17.95 -34.12
CA THR A 320 -2.16 16.70 -33.60
C THR A 320 -1.08 15.72 -33.16
N LEU A 321 0.20 15.97 -33.50
CA LEU A 321 1.34 15.18 -33.03
C LEU A 321 1.80 15.57 -31.63
N CYS A 322 1.37 16.74 -31.13
CA CYS A 322 1.63 17.20 -29.77
C CYS A 322 0.39 16.94 -28.92
N ALA A 323 0.48 16.02 -27.98
CA ALA A 323 -0.57 15.82 -26.99
C ALA A 323 -0.58 16.96 -25.97
N ARG A 324 0.62 17.39 -25.55
CA ARG A 324 0.77 18.42 -24.52
C ARG A 324 2.14 19.08 -24.59
N LEU A 325 2.18 20.38 -24.31
CA LEU A 325 3.41 21.16 -24.20
C LEU A 325 3.57 21.67 -22.77
N VAL A 326 4.78 21.55 -22.22
CA VAL A 326 5.15 22.01 -20.88
C VAL A 326 6.19 23.11 -21.03
N ALA A 327 5.92 24.28 -20.44
CA ALA A 327 6.84 25.41 -20.54
C ALA A 327 8.08 25.21 -19.65
N PRO A 328 9.20 25.89 -19.95
CA PRO A 328 10.39 25.88 -19.09
C PRO A 328 10.07 26.21 -17.63
N GLY A 329 10.66 25.46 -16.69
CA GLY A 329 10.42 25.61 -15.26
C GLY A 329 9.10 25.03 -14.74
N GLU A 330 8.16 24.63 -15.60
CA GLU A 330 6.92 23.98 -15.17
C GLU A 330 7.13 22.53 -14.76
N PHE A 331 6.27 22.06 -13.84
CA PHE A 331 6.27 20.69 -13.38
C PHE A 331 5.44 19.81 -14.31
N TYR A 332 5.88 18.57 -14.48
CA TYR A 332 5.17 17.57 -15.26
C TYR A 332 5.36 16.16 -14.72
N LEU A 333 4.37 15.30 -14.95
CA LEU A 333 4.43 13.89 -14.59
C LEU A 333 4.84 13.04 -15.79
N VAL A 334 5.76 12.11 -15.58
CA VAL A 334 6.12 11.08 -16.57
C VAL A 334 5.88 9.70 -16.00
N ARG A 335 5.43 8.77 -16.84
CA ARG A 335 5.41 7.37 -16.43
C ARG A 335 6.83 6.90 -16.14
N TRP A 336 7.01 6.25 -15.00
CA TRP A 336 8.26 5.65 -14.62
C TRP A 336 8.62 4.53 -15.61
N GLY A 337 9.86 4.55 -16.13
CA GLY A 337 10.34 3.56 -17.11
C GLY A 337 10.66 2.18 -16.52
N GLY A 338 10.49 1.98 -15.21
CA GLY A 338 10.59 0.68 -14.58
C GLY A 338 9.27 -0.09 -14.69
N THR A 339 9.34 -1.41 -14.83
CA THR A 339 8.14 -2.25 -14.83
C THR A 339 7.53 -2.26 -13.42
N ARG A 340 6.19 -2.19 -13.29
CA ARG A 340 5.45 -2.39 -12.02
C ARG A 340 5.94 -3.65 -11.24
N LYS A 341 6.48 -4.64 -11.97
CA LYS A 341 7.16 -5.85 -11.45
C LYS A 341 8.28 -5.55 -10.44
N GLY A 342 8.92 -4.37 -10.48
CA GLY A 342 10.00 -3.98 -9.57
C GLY A 342 9.56 -3.44 -8.21
N ALA A 343 8.40 -2.77 -8.15
CA ALA A 343 7.84 -2.24 -6.90
C ALA A 343 6.86 -3.22 -6.23
N GLY A 344 6.25 -4.14 -7.00
CA GLY A 344 5.29 -5.11 -6.48
C GLY A 344 3.96 -4.50 -6.02
N THR A 345 3.74 -3.20 -6.27
CA THR A 345 2.54 -2.46 -5.90
C THR A 345 1.43 -2.71 -6.92
N PHE A 346 0.70 -3.81 -6.73
CA PHE A 346 -0.43 -4.19 -7.57
C PHE A 346 -1.71 -4.20 -6.75
N PHE A 347 -2.75 -3.58 -7.28
CA PHE A 347 -4.09 -3.72 -6.71
C PHE A 347 -4.68 -5.09 -7.07
N THR A 348 -5.20 -5.80 -6.07
CA THR A 348 -5.93 -7.05 -6.32
C THR A 348 -7.40 -6.75 -6.64
N ARG A 349 -7.83 -7.07 -7.85
CA ARG A 349 -9.21 -6.86 -8.30
C ARG A 349 -10.21 -7.66 -7.46
N PRO A 350 -11.45 -7.15 -7.23
CA PRO A 350 -12.49 -7.89 -6.51
C PRO A 350 -12.78 -9.28 -7.10
N SER A 351 -12.71 -9.40 -8.44
CA SER A 351 -12.86 -10.69 -9.14
C SER A 351 -11.84 -11.75 -8.75
N LEU A 352 -10.69 -11.36 -8.19
CA LEU A 352 -9.68 -12.26 -7.66
C LEU A 352 -9.75 -12.37 -6.13
N ALA A 353 -9.98 -11.25 -5.44
CA ALA A 353 -10.03 -11.20 -3.98
C ALA A 353 -11.24 -11.97 -3.44
N GLU A 354 -12.44 -11.76 -3.97
CA GLU A 354 -13.68 -12.31 -3.42
C GLU A 354 -13.75 -13.84 -3.48
N PRO A 355 -13.43 -14.51 -4.62
CA PRO A 355 -13.43 -15.98 -4.66
C PRO A 355 -12.37 -16.58 -3.73
N THR A 356 -11.20 -15.94 -3.62
CA THR A 356 -10.10 -16.38 -2.76
C THR A 356 -10.48 -16.30 -1.29
N VAL A 357 -11.06 -15.16 -0.87
CA VAL A 357 -11.58 -14.97 0.49
C VAL A 357 -12.68 -15.97 0.80
N ARG A 358 -13.67 -16.11 -0.09
CA ARG A 358 -14.77 -17.06 0.11
C ARG A 358 -14.25 -18.47 0.32
N ARG A 359 -13.38 -18.96 -0.57
CA ARG A 359 -12.82 -20.33 -0.48
C ARG A 359 -12.02 -20.54 0.81
N THR A 360 -11.36 -19.49 1.31
CA THR A 360 -10.53 -19.54 2.51
C THR A 360 -11.38 -19.47 3.80
N LEU A 361 -12.38 -18.59 3.85
CA LEU A 361 -13.13 -18.29 5.07
C LEU A 361 -14.39 -19.15 5.24
N GLN A 362 -14.97 -19.69 4.15
CA GLN A 362 -16.17 -20.54 4.23
C GLN A 362 -16.04 -21.71 5.23
N PRO A 363 -14.99 -22.56 5.18
CA PRO A 363 -14.87 -23.66 6.15
C PRO A 363 -14.57 -23.18 7.58
N LEU A 364 -14.18 -21.93 7.76
CA LEU A 364 -13.96 -21.34 9.07
C LEU A 364 -15.25 -20.75 9.66
N ALA A 365 -16.11 -20.16 8.82
CA ALA A 365 -17.36 -19.52 9.24
C ALA A 365 -18.58 -20.46 9.22
N TYR A 366 -18.50 -21.60 8.52
CA TYR A 366 -19.57 -22.58 8.38
C TYR A 366 -19.07 -24.00 8.68
N ASP A 367 -19.96 -24.85 9.18
CA ASP A 367 -19.76 -26.29 9.28
C ASP A 367 -20.36 -27.00 8.08
N ALA A 368 -19.64 -28.00 7.56
CA ALA A 368 -20.11 -28.86 6.49
C ALA A 368 -21.17 -29.83 7.03
N VAL A 369 -22.38 -29.79 6.46
CA VAL A 369 -23.49 -30.67 6.85
C VAL A 369 -23.55 -31.89 5.93
N ARG A 370 -23.36 -31.67 4.62
CA ARG A 370 -23.45 -32.72 3.60
C ARG A 370 -22.46 -32.48 2.47
N SER A 371 -21.78 -33.55 2.06
CA SER A 371 -20.90 -33.58 0.89
C SER A 371 -21.43 -34.51 -0.19
N GLU A 372 -21.14 -34.19 -1.44
CA GLU A 372 -21.39 -35.02 -2.61
C GLU A 372 -20.08 -35.22 -3.39
N ILE A 373 -19.90 -36.38 -4.01
CA ILE A 373 -18.73 -36.68 -4.84
C ILE A 373 -19.11 -36.44 -6.29
N ASP A 374 -18.37 -35.57 -6.98
CA ASP A 374 -18.52 -35.38 -8.42
C ASP A 374 -18.11 -36.67 -9.15
N ALA A 375 -19.07 -37.32 -9.80
CA ALA A 375 -18.86 -38.59 -10.49
C ALA A 375 -17.85 -38.50 -11.66
N ARG A 376 -17.60 -37.30 -12.21
CA ARG A 376 -16.66 -37.07 -13.33
C ARG A 376 -15.24 -36.77 -12.84
N THR A 377 -15.10 -36.04 -11.73
CA THR A 377 -13.78 -35.59 -11.24
C THR A 377 -13.29 -36.37 -10.02
N GLY A 378 -14.17 -37.10 -9.33
CA GLY A 378 -13.88 -37.81 -8.08
C GLY A 378 -13.65 -36.89 -6.87
N LEU A 379 -13.89 -35.58 -7.02
CA LEU A 379 -13.69 -34.60 -5.96
C LEU A 379 -14.91 -34.50 -5.07
N GLU A 380 -14.70 -34.54 -3.76
CA GLU A 380 -15.72 -34.29 -2.75
C GLU A 380 -16.00 -32.78 -2.66
N THR A 381 -17.28 -32.40 -2.76
CA THR A 381 -17.74 -31.02 -2.63
C THR A 381 -18.83 -30.94 -1.58
N VAL A 382 -18.67 -30.04 -0.61
CA VAL A 382 -19.71 -29.76 0.39
C VAL A 382 -20.85 -28.99 -0.26
N VAL A 383 -22.03 -29.60 -0.30
CA VAL A 383 -23.24 -29.05 -0.92
C VAL A 383 -24.15 -28.33 0.08
N GLU A 384 -24.02 -28.65 1.37
CA GLU A 384 -24.83 -28.08 2.43
C GLU A 384 -23.97 -27.58 3.59
N TRP A 385 -24.19 -26.31 3.96
CA TRP A 385 -23.41 -25.59 4.97
C TRP A 385 -24.34 -25.03 6.04
N THR A 386 -23.90 -25.03 7.30
CA THR A 386 -24.60 -24.37 8.41
C THR A 386 -23.68 -23.34 9.07
N PRO A 387 -24.15 -22.12 9.38
CA PRO A 387 -23.28 -21.09 9.96
C PRO A 387 -22.85 -21.49 11.37
N LYS A 388 -21.58 -21.24 11.71
CA LYS A 388 -21.10 -21.32 13.10
C LYS A 388 -21.72 -20.22 13.95
N THR A 389 -21.58 -20.33 15.27
CA THR A 389 -22.11 -19.32 16.21
C THR A 389 -21.46 -17.94 16.00
N PRO A 390 -22.13 -16.83 16.39
CA PRO A 390 -21.58 -15.49 16.27
C PRO A 390 -20.21 -15.34 16.95
N GLU A 391 -20.03 -15.94 18.14
CA GLU A 391 -18.78 -15.95 18.90
C GLU A 391 -17.65 -16.62 18.12
N GLN A 392 -17.95 -17.76 17.48
CA GLN A 392 -16.97 -18.49 16.67
C GLN A 392 -16.57 -17.67 15.44
N ILE A 393 -17.51 -17.01 14.76
CA ILE A 393 -17.22 -16.18 13.59
C ILE A 393 -16.35 -14.97 13.99
N LEU A 394 -16.70 -14.27 15.07
CA LEU A 394 -15.91 -13.12 15.57
C LEU A 394 -14.53 -13.53 16.15
N SER A 395 -14.35 -14.81 16.47
CA SER A 395 -13.05 -15.32 16.91
C SER A 395 -12.04 -15.52 15.76
N ILE A 396 -12.50 -15.59 14.50
CA ILE A 396 -11.65 -15.74 13.32
C ILE A 396 -10.70 -14.54 13.22
N LYS A 397 -9.42 -14.80 12.92
CA LYS A 397 -8.43 -13.74 12.63
C LYS A 397 -7.95 -13.89 11.19
N VAL A 398 -8.07 -12.81 10.44
CA VAL A 398 -7.65 -12.67 9.05
C VAL A 398 -6.51 -11.65 9.03
N CYS A 399 -5.33 -12.08 8.58
CA CYS A 399 -4.16 -11.22 8.48
C CYS A 399 -3.72 -11.14 7.02
N ASP A 400 -3.61 -9.93 6.49
CA ASP A 400 -3.01 -9.65 5.18
C ASP A 400 -1.64 -8.97 5.37
N PRO A 401 -0.51 -9.69 5.20
CA PRO A 401 0.82 -9.16 5.48
C PRO A 401 1.39 -8.26 4.37
N ALA A 402 0.68 -8.08 3.26
CA ALA A 402 1.04 -7.16 2.19
C ALA A 402 -0.25 -6.53 1.65
N MET A 403 -0.98 -5.88 2.54
CA MET A 403 -2.39 -5.59 2.33
C MET A 403 -2.67 -4.56 1.25
N GLY A 404 -1.67 -3.78 0.85
CA GLY A 404 -1.86 -2.61 -0.01
C GLY A 404 -2.98 -1.71 0.53
N SER A 405 -3.88 -1.33 -0.35
CA SER A 405 -5.09 -0.56 0.00
C SER A 405 -6.22 -1.40 0.63
N GLY A 406 -5.96 -2.65 1.01
CA GLY A 406 -6.88 -3.49 1.79
C GLY A 406 -7.96 -4.26 1.02
N SER A 407 -7.71 -4.66 -0.25
CA SER A 407 -8.71 -5.35 -1.08
C SER A 407 -9.18 -6.69 -0.48
N PHE A 408 -8.25 -7.55 -0.03
CA PHE A 408 -8.59 -8.79 0.67
C PHE A 408 -9.29 -8.53 2.01
N LEU A 409 -8.89 -7.47 2.72
CA LEU A 409 -9.52 -7.10 3.99
C LEU A 409 -10.97 -6.62 3.79
N ALA A 410 -11.24 -5.83 2.75
CA ALA A 410 -12.59 -5.39 2.38
C ALA A 410 -13.47 -6.58 1.95
N SER A 411 -12.92 -7.50 1.16
CA SER A 411 -13.62 -8.74 0.78
C SER A 411 -13.89 -9.64 2.00
N ALA A 412 -12.92 -9.79 2.91
CA ALA A 412 -13.07 -10.52 4.17
C ALA A 412 -14.11 -9.88 5.09
N LEU A 413 -14.15 -8.54 5.16
CA LEU A 413 -15.16 -7.79 5.90
C LEU A 413 -16.56 -8.14 5.41
N ARG A 414 -16.80 -8.04 4.09
CA ARG A 414 -18.12 -8.36 3.51
C ARG A 414 -18.50 -9.81 3.77
N TYR A 415 -17.60 -10.75 3.47
CA TYR A 415 -17.86 -12.18 3.63
C TYR A 415 -18.19 -12.56 5.08
N LEU A 416 -17.38 -12.12 6.05
CA LEU A 416 -17.62 -12.41 7.47
C LEU A 416 -18.86 -11.70 8.01
N THR A 417 -19.18 -10.49 7.51
CA THR A 417 -20.41 -9.79 7.88
C THR A 417 -21.64 -10.58 7.41
N ASP A 418 -21.64 -11.05 6.17
CA ASP A 418 -22.75 -11.87 5.64
C ASP A 418 -22.88 -13.18 6.42
N ALA A 419 -21.76 -13.85 6.72
CA ALA A 419 -21.78 -15.04 7.55
C ALA A 419 -22.33 -14.77 8.96
N LEU A 420 -21.97 -13.64 9.55
CA LEU A 420 -22.44 -13.22 10.86
C LEU A 420 -23.94 -12.91 10.85
N VAL A 421 -24.47 -12.24 9.82
CA VAL A 421 -25.92 -12.02 9.65
C VAL A 421 -26.66 -13.35 9.59
N VAL A 422 -26.19 -14.29 8.77
CA VAL A 422 -26.81 -15.63 8.63
C VAL A 422 -26.73 -16.41 9.94
N SER A 423 -25.63 -16.27 10.68
CA SER A 423 -25.44 -16.86 12.01
C SER A 423 -26.45 -16.31 13.03
N LEU A 424 -26.64 -14.99 13.08
CA LEU A 424 -27.57 -14.33 14.01
C LEU A 424 -29.03 -14.69 13.72
N HIS A 425 -29.41 -14.85 12.44
CA HIS A 425 -30.74 -15.34 12.10
C HIS A 425 -31.00 -16.78 12.57
N ARG A 426 -29.96 -17.63 12.60
CA ARG A 426 -30.10 -19.03 13.01
C ARG A 426 -30.01 -19.23 14.52
N HIS A 427 -29.03 -18.59 15.17
CA HIS A 427 -28.67 -18.81 16.57
C HIS A 427 -29.24 -17.74 17.51
N GLY A 428 -29.83 -16.67 16.96
CA GLY A 428 -30.30 -15.52 17.72
C GLY A 428 -29.17 -14.54 18.05
N MET A 429 -29.55 -13.43 18.71
CA MET A 429 -28.61 -12.39 19.14
C MET A 429 -28.11 -12.70 20.56
N PRO A 430 -26.83 -13.05 20.75
CA PRO A 430 -26.27 -13.22 22.09
C PRO A 430 -26.13 -11.86 22.82
N ASN A 431 -26.81 -11.71 23.96
CA ASN A 431 -26.81 -10.49 24.77
C ASN A 431 -25.41 -10.00 25.18
N ALA A 432 -24.42 -10.91 25.30
CA ALA A 432 -23.08 -10.60 25.77
C ALA A 432 -22.12 -10.06 24.70
N LEU A 433 -22.39 -10.31 23.41
CA LEU A 433 -21.48 -9.90 22.33
C LEU A 433 -21.68 -8.45 21.87
N PHE A 434 -22.87 -7.90 22.13
CA PHE A 434 -23.30 -6.65 21.51
C PHE A 434 -23.70 -5.54 22.52
N ASN A 435 -23.39 -5.73 23.81
CA ASN A 435 -23.50 -4.75 24.91
C ASN A 435 -24.31 -3.47 24.58
N ASP A 436 -25.64 -3.47 24.69
CA ASP A 436 -26.58 -2.31 24.52
C ASP A 436 -26.37 -1.34 23.32
N ASP A 437 -25.38 -1.60 22.44
CA ASP A 437 -24.98 -0.79 21.29
C ASP A 437 -25.75 -1.21 20.03
N LEU A 438 -26.49 -2.32 20.10
CA LEU A 438 -27.33 -2.80 19.01
C LEU A 438 -28.46 -1.80 18.69
N VAL A 439 -28.63 -1.60 17.38
CA VAL A 439 -29.64 -0.77 16.72
C VAL A 439 -30.82 -0.42 17.63
N ARG A 440 -30.90 0.84 18.08
CA ARG A 440 -32.09 1.43 18.75
C ARG A 440 -33.27 1.65 17.80
N LEU A 441 -33.21 1.10 16.58
CA LEU A 441 -34.30 1.13 15.62
C LEU A 441 -35.15 -0.12 15.82
N ASP A 442 -36.47 0.05 15.71
CA ASP A 442 -37.40 -1.06 15.67
C ASP A 442 -37.02 -2.00 14.51
N PRO A 443 -36.99 -3.34 14.70
CA PRO A 443 -36.82 -4.30 13.60
C PRO A 443 -37.76 -4.11 12.41
N ARG A 444 -38.87 -3.38 12.58
CA ARG A 444 -39.82 -2.99 11.53
C ARG A 444 -39.42 -1.73 10.76
N ASP A 445 -38.42 -0.97 11.20
CA ASP A 445 -37.88 0.18 10.46
C ASP A 445 -37.15 -0.33 9.21
N GLU A 446 -37.46 0.25 8.04
CA GLU A 446 -36.84 -0.12 6.77
C GLU A 446 -35.30 0.02 6.79
N ARG A 447 -34.76 0.85 7.68
CA ARG A 447 -33.32 1.08 7.86
C ARG A 447 -32.66 0.09 8.82
N PHE A 448 -33.43 -0.78 9.48
CA PHE A 448 -32.92 -1.69 10.51
C PHE A 448 -31.81 -2.59 9.98
N GLU A 449 -32.01 -3.25 8.83
CA GLU A 449 -30.99 -4.14 8.26
C GLU A 449 -29.70 -3.40 7.89
N GLN A 450 -29.82 -2.19 7.33
CA GLN A 450 -28.68 -1.37 6.97
C GLN A 450 -27.89 -0.95 8.22
N ALA A 451 -28.60 -0.50 9.26
CA ALA A 451 -27.99 -0.13 10.54
C ALA A 451 -27.34 -1.33 11.23
N LEU A 452 -28.00 -2.50 11.21
CA LEU A 452 -27.46 -3.74 11.77
C LEU A 452 -26.18 -4.14 11.04
N ARG A 453 -26.20 -4.18 9.70
CA ARG A 453 -25.02 -4.52 8.89
C ARG A 453 -23.85 -3.56 9.15
N ALA A 454 -24.10 -2.27 9.26
CA ALA A 454 -23.06 -1.28 9.61
C ALA A 454 -22.41 -1.60 10.97
N GLN A 455 -23.21 -1.95 11.98
CA GLN A 455 -22.71 -2.37 13.29
C GLN A 455 -21.94 -3.70 13.22
N LEU A 456 -22.46 -4.70 12.50
CA LEU A 456 -21.78 -5.98 12.35
C LEU A 456 -20.44 -5.85 11.63
N LYS A 457 -20.36 -5.02 10.58
CA LYS A 457 -19.10 -4.69 9.91
C LYS A 457 -18.09 -4.15 10.91
N ARG A 458 -18.52 -3.27 11.82
CA ARG A 458 -17.67 -2.71 12.87
C ARG A 458 -17.10 -3.79 13.79
N HIS A 459 -17.92 -4.74 14.23
CA HIS A 459 -17.45 -5.88 15.02
C HIS A 459 -16.46 -6.77 14.24
N VAL A 460 -16.72 -7.02 12.95
CA VAL A 460 -15.80 -7.80 12.11
C VAL A 460 -14.44 -7.10 11.96
N VAL A 461 -14.43 -5.79 11.69
CA VAL A 461 -13.17 -5.02 11.65
C VAL A 461 -12.45 -5.09 13.02
N GLU A 462 -13.18 -4.87 14.11
CA GLU A 462 -12.63 -4.80 15.47
C GLU A 462 -12.26 -6.15 16.08
N HIS A 463 -12.72 -7.28 15.55
CA HIS A 463 -12.34 -8.58 16.06
C HIS A 463 -11.48 -9.38 15.08
N CYS A 464 -11.73 -9.27 13.78
CA CYS A 464 -11.23 -10.24 12.80
C CYS A 464 -10.07 -9.76 11.94
N LEU A 465 -10.02 -8.47 11.56
CA LEU A 465 -9.14 -8.03 10.47
C LEU A 465 -7.83 -7.42 10.96
N TYR A 466 -6.71 -7.82 10.37
CA TYR A 466 -5.36 -7.34 10.63
C TYR A 466 -4.59 -7.20 9.32
N GLY A 467 -3.65 -6.26 9.24
CA GLY A 467 -2.86 -6.12 8.03
C GLY A 467 -1.58 -5.32 8.21
N VAL A 468 -0.64 -5.55 7.30
CA VAL A 468 0.65 -4.88 7.25
C VAL A 468 0.95 -4.46 5.82
N ASP A 469 1.49 -3.26 5.64
CA ASP A 469 2.09 -2.86 4.37
C ASP A 469 3.31 -1.98 4.59
N ILE A 470 4.25 -2.03 3.64
CA ILE A 470 5.47 -1.23 3.65
C ILE A 470 5.20 0.25 3.32
N ASP A 471 4.19 0.51 2.49
CA ASP A 471 3.82 1.85 2.05
C ASP A 471 2.84 2.49 3.05
N PRO A 472 3.26 3.55 3.76
CA PRO A 472 2.40 4.25 4.71
C PRO A 472 1.09 4.75 4.10
N LEU A 473 1.11 5.18 2.84
CA LEU A 473 -0.09 5.70 2.19
C LEU A 473 -1.05 4.58 1.84
N ALA A 474 -0.57 3.43 1.37
CA ALA A 474 -1.41 2.25 1.14
C ALA A 474 -2.13 1.82 2.44
N VAL A 475 -1.41 1.80 3.58
CA VAL A 475 -2.01 1.53 4.89
C VAL A 475 -3.13 2.50 5.22
N GLU A 476 -2.91 3.79 5.04
CA GLU A 476 -3.94 4.81 5.28
C GLU A 476 -5.16 4.61 4.39
N LEU A 477 -4.97 4.30 3.11
CA LEU A 477 -6.07 4.04 2.19
C LEU A 477 -6.87 2.79 2.58
N GLY A 478 -6.20 1.73 3.06
CA GLY A 478 -6.86 0.57 3.64
C GLY A 478 -7.72 0.91 4.86
N ARG A 479 -7.23 1.79 5.74
CA ARG A 479 -8.01 2.29 6.88
C ARG A 479 -9.25 3.05 6.42
N MET A 480 -9.10 3.94 5.43
CA MET A 480 -10.22 4.71 4.88
C MET A 480 -11.23 3.81 4.15
N ALA A 481 -10.77 2.80 3.40
CA ALA A 481 -11.64 1.86 2.73
C ALA A 481 -12.51 1.09 3.73
N LEU A 482 -11.93 0.56 4.80
CA LEU A 482 -12.69 -0.11 5.87
C LEU A 482 -13.62 0.87 6.61
N TRP A 483 -13.17 2.10 6.88
CA TRP A 483 -14.02 3.12 7.50
C TRP A 483 -15.25 3.44 6.64
N VAL A 484 -15.04 3.68 5.34
CA VAL A 484 -16.11 3.91 4.37
C VAL A 484 -17.07 2.73 4.29
N GLU A 485 -16.59 1.49 4.38
CA GLU A 485 -17.43 0.29 4.41
C GLU A 485 -18.29 0.19 5.67
N THR A 486 -17.79 0.60 6.82
CA THR A 486 -18.53 0.53 8.10
C THR A 486 -19.70 1.51 8.18
N LEU A 487 -19.70 2.59 7.39
CA LEU A 487 -20.76 3.62 7.36
C LEU A 487 -21.07 4.27 8.73
N ASP A 488 -20.14 4.21 9.69
CA ASP A 488 -20.34 4.75 11.03
C ASP A 488 -19.72 6.15 11.18
N ARG A 489 -20.59 7.16 11.34
CA ARG A 489 -20.20 8.57 11.53
C ARG A 489 -19.36 8.82 12.78
N GLY A 490 -19.53 7.99 13.83
CA GLY A 490 -18.86 8.15 15.11
C GLY A 490 -17.46 7.54 15.15
N LEU A 491 -17.08 6.75 14.14
CA LEU A 491 -15.78 6.11 14.07
C LEU A 491 -14.69 7.09 13.61
N PRO A 492 -13.58 7.28 14.36
CA PRO A 492 -12.41 7.98 13.88
C PRO A 492 -11.66 7.11 12.88
N PHE A 493 -10.89 7.70 11.95
CA PHE A 493 -10.10 6.95 10.96
C PHE A 493 -9.06 6.02 11.61
N GLY A 494 -8.50 6.44 12.75
CA GLY A 494 -7.51 5.66 13.48
C GLY A 494 -8.06 4.51 14.33
N PHE A 495 -9.35 4.15 14.21
CA PHE A 495 -9.94 3.10 15.05
C PHE A 495 -9.24 1.73 14.88
N VAL A 496 -8.64 1.49 13.72
CA VAL A 496 -7.87 0.27 13.39
C VAL A 496 -6.35 0.46 13.48
N ASP A 497 -5.84 1.55 14.05
CA ASP A 497 -4.39 1.83 14.14
C ASP A 497 -3.60 0.74 14.86
N HIS A 498 -4.25 0.01 15.76
CA HIS A 498 -3.66 -1.09 16.50
C HIS A 498 -3.60 -2.40 15.69
N LYS A 499 -4.19 -2.43 14.48
CA LYS A 499 -4.35 -3.63 13.65
C LYS A 499 -3.79 -3.53 12.25
N LEU A 500 -3.90 -2.36 11.63
CA LEU A 500 -3.32 -2.08 10.32
C LEU A 500 -2.01 -1.31 10.53
N LYS A 501 -0.87 -1.94 10.25
CA LYS A 501 0.45 -1.40 10.59
C LYS A 501 1.28 -1.10 9.35
N VAL A 502 2.01 0.01 9.41
CA VAL A 502 3.10 0.27 8.48
C VAL A 502 4.29 -0.57 8.93
N GLY A 503 4.86 -1.38 8.04
CA GLY A 503 5.99 -2.23 8.39
C GLY A 503 6.43 -3.15 7.25
N ASN A 504 7.65 -3.67 7.36
CA ASN A 504 8.18 -4.64 6.41
C ASN A 504 7.78 -6.03 6.89
N ALA A 505 6.84 -6.69 6.21
CA ALA A 505 6.40 -8.02 6.64
C ALA A 505 7.49 -9.11 6.54
N LEU A 506 8.60 -8.86 5.83
CA LEU A 506 9.75 -9.77 5.75
C LEU A 506 10.73 -9.59 6.91
N VAL A 507 10.66 -8.46 7.63
CA VAL A 507 11.60 -8.10 8.70
C VAL A 507 10.82 -7.84 9.97
N GLY A 508 11.04 -8.66 11.00
CA GLY A 508 10.33 -8.50 12.24
C GLY A 508 10.94 -9.26 13.41
N ALA A 509 10.28 -9.08 14.55
CA ALA A 509 10.61 -9.73 15.79
C ALA A 509 9.35 -10.36 16.43
N TRP A 510 9.60 -11.37 17.24
CA TRP A 510 8.65 -12.21 17.93
C TRP A 510 9.03 -12.22 19.42
N PHE A 511 8.04 -12.11 20.29
CA PHE A 511 8.28 -12.04 21.74
C PHE A 511 9.01 -13.27 22.28
N ASP A 512 8.66 -14.44 21.76
CA ASP A 512 9.19 -15.75 22.20
C ASP A 512 10.65 -16.00 21.79
N ALA A 513 11.15 -15.26 20.79
CA ALA A 513 12.53 -15.31 20.32
C ALA A 513 13.39 -14.11 20.73
N SER A 514 12.84 -13.20 21.56
CA SER A 514 13.54 -11.99 22.06
C SER A 514 14.93 -12.28 22.65
N ARG A 515 15.07 -13.43 23.33
CA ARG A 515 16.32 -13.87 23.98
C ARG A 515 17.40 -14.29 22.99
N ASP A 516 17.02 -14.69 21.78
CA ASP A 516 17.94 -15.22 20.78
C ASP A 516 18.52 -14.11 19.89
N TYR A 517 17.89 -12.94 19.83
CA TYR A 517 18.30 -11.83 18.95
C TYR A 517 19.74 -11.33 19.13
N PRO A 518 20.26 -11.17 20.37
CA PRO A 518 21.66 -10.81 20.54
C PRO A 518 22.61 -11.82 19.88
N ALA A 519 22.28 -13.11 19.91
CA ALA A 519 23.09 -14.15 19.27
C ALA A 519 22.87 -14.20 17.76
N MET A 520 21.61 -14.17 17.31
CA MET A 520 21.25 -14.24 15.91
C MET A 520 21.80 -13.06 15.10
N ALA A 521 22.08 -11.91 15.73
CA ALA A 521 22.50 -10.69 15.03
C ALA A 521 23.90 -10.83 14.44
N TRP A 522 24.72 -11.61 15.14
CA TRP A 522 26.11 -11.87 14.80
C TRP A 522 26.30 -13.23 14.11
N ALA A 523 25.24 -14.04 13.99
CA ALA A 523 25.22 -15.31 13.28
C ALA A 523 24.78 -15.18 11.81
N ARG A 524 24.74 -13.95 11.28
CA ARG A 524 24.30 -13.65 9.91
C ARG A 524 25.30 -14.17 8.87
N GLU A 525 24.79 -14.83 7.84
CA GLU A 525 25.53 -15.06 6.59
C GLU A 525 25.38 -13.80 5.71
N GLY A 526 26.49 -13.28 5.17
CA GLY A 526 26.47 -12.14 4.24
C GLY A 526 25.58 -12.41 3.02
N GLY A 527 25.13 -11.34 2.34
CA GLY A 527 24.23 -11.44 1.19
C GLY A 527 24.74 -12.39 0.09
N ASP A 528 23.80 -12.95 -0.68
CA ASP A 528 24.04 -13.97 -1.71
C ASP A 528 25.25 -13.65 -2.61
N LYS A 529 26.04 -14.68 -2.95
CA LYS A 529 27.22 -14.54 -3.81
C LYS A 529 26.89 -14.07 -5.23
N ASP A 530 25.62 -14.22 -5.63
CA ASP A 530 25.09 -13.87 -6.96
C ASP A 530 24.50 -12.43 -7.01
N TYR A 531 24.71 -11.64 -5.97
CA TYR A 531 24.18 -10.28 -5.84
C TYR A 531 24.88 -9.28 -6.78
N GLN A 532 24.11 -8.59 -7.62
CA GLN A 532 24.61 -7.62 -8.61
C GLN A 532 25.09 -6.33 -7.94
N LYS A 533 26.33 -5.92 -8.27
CA LYS A 533 27.13 -4.93 -7.55
C LYS A 533 26.67 -3.47 -7.70
N ASP A 534 25.86 -3.15 -8.72
CA ASP A 534 25.71 -1.77 -9.20
C ASP A 534 24.26 -1.24 -9.23
N LYS A 535 23.31 -1.84 -8.50
CA LYS A 535 21.96 -1.25 -8.34
C LYS A 535 21.92 -0.24 -7.18
N PRO A 536 21.39 0.97 -7.38
CA PRO A 536 21.17 1.92 -6.29
C PRO A 536 20.17 1.36 -5.27
N GLY A 537 20.46 1.49 -3.98
CA GLY A 537 19.62 0.96 -2.87
C GLY A 537 20.01 -0.42 -2.36
N ASN A 538 21.01 -1.07 -2.98
CA ASN A 538 21.58 -2.31 -2.48
C ASN A 538 22.38 -2.05 -1.18
N LEU A 539 22.28 -2.95 -0.18
CA LEU A 539 23.22 -2.98 0.96
C LEU A 539 24.61 -3.21 0.37
N GLY A 540 25.37 -2.13 0.24
CA GLY A 540 26.58 -2.12 -0.57
C GLY A 540 27.58 -3.15 -0.07
N ASN A 541 27.81 -4.20 -0.87
CA ASN A 541 29.00 -5.04 -0.80
C ASN A 541 30.20 -4.20 -1.27
N HIS A 542 30.57 -3.18 -0.51
CA HIS A 542 31.71 -2.33 -0.78
C HIS A 542 32.96 -3.09 -0.37
N ALA A 543 33.64 -3.69 -1.36
CA ALA A 543 35.01 -4.12 -1.18
C ALA A 543 35.85 -2.91 -0.77
N PHE A 544 36.62 -3.02 0.32
CA PHE A 544 37.51 -1.96 0.78
C PHE A 544 38.95 -2.27 0.42
N VAL A 545 39.75 -1.22 0.23
CA VAL A 545 41.19 -1.36 -0.01
C VAL A 545 41.89 -1.25 1.34
N ASP A 546 42.66 -2.27 1.71
CA ASP A 546 43.45 -2.23 2.94
C ASP A 546 44.64 -1.26 2.83
N GLU A 547 45.30 -0.96 3.96
CA GLU A 547 46.49 -0.10 4.03
C GLU A 547 47.65 -0.56 3.13
N LYS A 548 47.59 -1.80 2.61
CA LYS A 548 48.57 -2.40 1.70
C LYS A 548 48.10 -2.39 0.24
N GLY A 549 47.05 -1.63 -0.08
CA GLY A 549 46.51 -1.49 -1.43
C GLY A 549 45.74 -2.71 -1.95
N ARG A 550 45.38 -3.68 -1.08
CA ARG A 550 44.66 -4.89 -1.51
C ARG A 550 43.17 -4.75 -1.29
N THR A 551 42.40 -5.01 -2.34
CA THR A 551 40.94 -5.13 -2.26
C THR A 551 40.58 -6.35 -1.41
N ARG A 552 40.00 -6.11 -0.23
CA ARG A 552 39.43 -7.15 0.64
C ARG A 552 37.91 -7.17 0.52
N GLY A 553 37.32 -8.26 1.00
CA GLY A 553 35.86 -8.45 1.01
C GLY A 553 35.13 -7.35 1.78
N ASP A 554 33.81 -7.46 1.86
CA ASP A 554 32.95 -6.46 2.50
C ASP A 554 33.39 -6.08 3.94
N VAL A 555 33.43 -4.77 4.20
CA VAL A 555 33.76 -4.13 5.50
C VAL A 555 32.96 -4.76 6.64
N PHE A 556 31.68 -5.02 6.39
CA PHE A 556 30.76 -5.58 7.38
C PHE A 556 31.18 -6.99 7.80
N ASN A 557 31.49 -7.87 6.83
CA ASN A 557 31.96 -9.23 7.09
C ASN A 557 33.28 -9.28 7.86
N GLU A 558 34.24 -8.38 7.54
CA GLU A 558 35.51 -8.33 8.27
C GLU A 558 35.33 -7.79 9.70
N ALA A 559 34.44 -6.81 9.90
CA ALA A 559 34.13 -6.30 11.23
C ALA A 559 33.41 -7.33 12.12
N ILE A 560 32.47 -8.11 11.56
CA ILE A 560 31.84 -9.24 12.27
C ILE A 560 32.90 -10.26 12.70
N LYS A 561 33.80 -10.66 11.81
CA LYS A 561 34.88 -11.62 12.14
C LYS A 561 35.75 -11.13 13.29
N LYS A 562 36.09 -9.83 13.32
CA LYS A 562 36.88 -9.22 14.41
C LYS A 562 36.15 -9.28 15.76
N ARG A 563 34.82 -9.17 15.77
CA ARG A 563 34.00 -9.15 17.00
C ARG A 563 33.47 -10.53 17.41
N ALA A 564 33.49 -11.51 16.51
CA ALA A 564 32.88 -12.83 16.73
C ALA A 564 33.36 -13.53 18.01
N ARG A 565 34.65 -13.40 18.36
CA ARG A 565 35.20 -13.98 19.61
C ARG A 565 34.59 -13.32 20.85
N LEU A 566 34.59 -11.99 20.89
CA LEU A 566 34.03 -11.21 21.99
C LEU A 566 32.54 -11.50 22.17
N VAL A 567 31.78 -11.54 21.07
CA VAL A 567 30.36 -11.92 21.06
C VAL A 567 30.16 -13.32 21.64
N THR A 568 30.99 -14.29 21.24
CA THR A 568 30.89 -15.67 21.74
C THR A 568 31.18 -15.76 23.24
N GLU A 569 32.15 -14.99 23.74
CA GLU A 569 32.48 -14.90 25.17
C GLU A 569 31.30 -14.30 25.96
N GLN A 570 30.74 -13.17 25.52
CA GLN A 570 29.58 -12.54 26.18
C GLN A 570 28.33 -13.41 26.19
N LEU A 571 28.03 -14.10 25.07
CA LEU A 571 26.87 -15.01 25.01
C LEU A 571 27.01 -16.19 25.98
N ARG A 572 28.23 -16.72 26.16
CA ARG A 572 28.47 -17.79 27.13
C ARG A 572 28.19 -17.29 28.56
N GLU A 573 28.68 -16.11 28.90
CA GLU A 573 28.42 -15.49 30.21
C GLU A 573 26.91 -15.22 30.45
N LEU A 574 26.18 -14.75 29.43
CA LEU A 574 24.72 -14.58 29.53
C LEU A 574 23.95 -15.89 29.75
N LEU A 575 24.44 -16.99 29.16
CA LEU A 575 23.82 -18.32 29.31
C LEU A 575 24.14 -18.96 30.66
N ASP A 576 25.35 -18.71 31.19
CA ASP A 576 25.84 -19.29 32.44
C ASP A 576 25.38 -18.51 33.69
N ALA A 577 24.92 -17.25 33.52
CA ALA A 577 24.36 -16.44 34.59
C ALA A 577 22.81 -16.47 34.55
N PRO A 578 22.13 -17.40 35.26
CA PRO A 578 20.69 -17.49 35.26
C PRO A 578 20.07 -16.15 35.65
N ASP A 579 20.44 -15.53 36.77
CA ASP A 579 19.72 -14.34 37.27
C ASP A 579 20.11 -12.99 36.62
N ALA A 580 21.20 -12.91 35.85
CA ALA A 580 21.75 -11.62 35.37
C ALA A 580 21.24 -11.17 33.98
N ALA A 581 20.51 -12.03 33.27
CA ALA A 581 20.03 -11.79 31.91
C ALA A 581 18.55 -12.20 31.71
N HIS A 582 17.77 -12.14 32.79
CA HIS A 582 16.33 -12.42 32.73
C HIS A 582 15.60 -11.27 32.03
N ASP A 583 15.23 -11.46 30.76
CA ASP A 583 14.22 -10.63 30.09
C ASP A 583 12.81 -10.97 30.61
N THR A 584 12.61 -10.93 31.93
CA THR A 584 11.26 -10.89 32.53
C THR A 584 10.46 -9.69 32.02
N ASP A 585 11.13 -8.73 31.40
CA ASP A 585 10.52 -7.49 30.91
C ASP A 585 9.77 -7.70 29.59
N ALA A 586 10.20 -8.61 28.70
CA ALA A 586 9.47 -8.92 27.47
C ALA A 586 8.15 -9.64 27.75
N ASP A 587 8.17 -10.68 28.60
CA ASP A 587 6.96 -11.41 29.01
C ASP A 587 6.01 -10.49 29.79
N ARG A 588 6.52 -9.71 30.75
CA ARG A 588 5.70 -8.73 31.49
C ARG A 588 5.11 -7.66 30.57
N ALA A 589 5.88 -7.13 29.62
CA ALA A 589 5.37 -6.17 28.66
C ALA A 589 4.31 -6.80 27.75
N HIS A 590 4.51 -8.05 27.32
CA HIS A 590 3.52 -8.78 26.53
C HIS A 590 2.20 -8.95 27.28
N ASP A 591 2.25 -9.44 28.52
CA ASP A 591 1.07 -9.64 29.36
C ASP A 591 0.34 -8.31 29.64
N ALA A 592 1.08 -7.26 29.98
CA ALA A 592 0.52 -5.92 30.17
C ALA A 592 -0.19 -5.41 28.90
N LEU A 593 0.39 -5.62 27.71
CA LEU A 593 -0.23 -5.21 26.45
C LEU A 593 -1.47 -6.04 26.12
N ARG A 594 -1.47 -7.34 26.43
CA ARG A 594 -2.68 -8.18 26.30
C ARG A 594 -3.83 -7.66 27.17
N ASP A 595 -3.53 -7.19 28.37
CA ASP A 595 -4.53 -6.61 29.26
C ASP A 595 -5.10 -5.29 28.72
N VAL A 596 -4.26 -4.45 28.10
CA VAL A 596 -4.71 -3.24 27.41
C VAL A 596 -5.62 -3.60 26.23
N LEU A 597 -5.26 -4.60 25.41
CA LEU A 597 -6.11 -5.04 24.29
C LEU A 597 -7.44 -5.63 24.76
N SER A 598 -7.42 -6.42 25.85
CA SER A 598 -8.63 -6.95 26.49
C SER A 598 -9.53 -5.82 26.99
N THR A 599 -8.94 -4.77 27.56
CA THR A 599 -9.66 -3.57 28.01
C THR A 599 -10.27 -2.82 26.84
N LEU A 600 -9.53 -2.63 25.75
CA LEU A 600 -10.05 -2.05 24.51
C LEU A 600 -11.24 -2.86 23.97
N HIS A 601 -11.16 -4.18 23.89
CA HIS A 601 -12.28 -5.01 23.41
C HIS A 601 -13.51 -4.99 24.33
N ARG A 602 -13.34 -4.70 25.64
CA ARG A 602 -14.45 -4.59 26.60
C ARG A 602 -15.14 -3.23 26.57
N LEU A 603 -14.45 -2.17 26.15
CA LEU A 603 -15.08 -0.85 26.02
C LEU A 603 -16.15 -0.89 24.93
N PRO A 604 -17.30 -0.20 25.12
CA PRO A 604 -18.29 -0.04 24.07
C PRO A 604 -17.63 0.51 22.81
N LEU A 605 -18.12 0.07 21.67
CA LEU A 605 -17.55 0.52 20.41
C LEU A 605 -17.80 2.03 20.27
N GLY A 606 -19.00 2.52 20.60
CA GLY A 606 -19.36 3.94 20.55
C GLY A 606 -18.43 4.90 21.30
N GLU A 607 -17.67 4.44 22.30
CA GLU A 607 -16.73 5.25 23.09
C GLU A 607 -15.37 5.48 22.39
N CYS A 608 -15.38 5.88 21.12
CA CYS A 608 -14.20 6.00 20.26
C CYS A 608 -13.07 6.83 20.87
N GLU A 609 -13.38 7.98 21.48
CA GLU A 609 -12.38 8.85 22.09
C GLU A 609 -11.70 8.20 23.30
N ARG A 610 -12.45 7.45 24.11
CA ARG A 610 -11.91 6.73 25.26
C ARG A 610 -11.03 5.59 24.80
N ARG A 611 -11.45 4.81 23.80
CA ARG A 611 -10.64 3.75 23.20
C ARG A 611 -9.31 4.29 22.65
N ALA A 612 -9.37 5.39 21.88
CA ALA A 612 -8.18 6.04 21.33
C ALA A 612 -7.27 6.60 22.43
N ARG A 613 -7.83 7.07 23.55
CA ARG A 613 -7.05 7.49 24.73
C ARG A 613 -6.33 6.30 25.35
N VAL A 614 -7.04 5.22 25.69
CA VAL A 614 -6.47 3.99 26.27
C VAL A 614 -5.33 3.47 25.39
N TYR A 615 -5.56 3.35 24.08
CA TYR A 615 -4.50 2.92 23.16
C TYR A 615 -3.28 3.85 23.17
N ARG A 616 -3.47 5.18 23.17
CA ARG A 616 -2.32 6.10 23.22
C ARG A 616 -1.59 6.02 24.56
N THR A 617 -2.31 6.15 25.67
CA THR A 617 -1.70 6.32 27.00
C THR A 617 -1.22 5.01 27.62
N GLU A 618 -1.96 3.92 27.42
CA GLU A 618 -1.66 2.62 28.06
C GLU A 618 -0.89 1.67 27.13
N TRP A 619 -1.00 1.82 25.80
CA TRP A 619 -0.20 1.03 24.85
C TRP A 619 1.01 1.80 24.32
N LEU A 620 0.80 2.86 23.54
CA LEU A 620 1.90 3.54 22.84
C LEU A 620 2.85 4.25 23.82
N ASP A 621 2.29 4.84 24.86
CA ASP A 621 3.07 5.57 25.86
C ASP A 621 3.68 4.69 26.95
N SER A 622 3.33 3.40 26.99
CA SER A 622 3.86 2.44 27.97
C SER A 622 5.39 2.35 27.89
N ALA A 623 6.07 2.63 29.01
CA ALA A 623 7.52 2.53 29.07
C ALA A 623 8.03 1.11 28.81
N PRO A 624 7.44 0.03 29.38
CA PRO A 624 7.79 -1.35 29.01
C PRO A 624 7.64 -1.62 27.51
N TYR A 625 6.56 -1.14 26.88
CA TYR A 625 6.35 -1.29 25.45
C TYR A 625 7.42 -0.57 24.63
N ARG A 626 7.69 0.70 24.93
CA ARG A 626 8.69 1.49 24.20
C ARG A 626 10.09 0.89 24.32
N ALA A 627 10.48 0.45 25.52
CA ALA A 627 11.76 -0.20 25.75
C ALA A 627 11.87 -1.51 24.96
N LEU A 628 10.83 -2.34 24.98
CA LEU A 628 10.80 -3.58 24.21
C LEU A 628 10.81 -3.30 22.70
N LYS A 629 9.95 -2.42 22.20
CA LYS A 629 9.91 -2.00 20.80
C LYS A 629 11.28 -1.53 20.33
N ALA A 630 11.96 -0.69 21.10
CA ALA A 630 13.30 -0.20 20.75
C ALA A 630 14.32 -1.34 20.62
N ARG A 631 14.28 -2.37 21.49
CA ARG A 631 15.13 -3.56 21.38
C ARG A 631 14.80 -4.41 20.14
N LEU A 632 13.52 -4.56 19.82
CA LEU A 632 13.07 -5.28 18.63
C LEU A 632 13.42 -4.52 17.34
N ASP A 633 13.29 -3.21 17.34
CA ASP A 633 13.70 -2.36 16.21
C ASP A 633 15.22 -2.39 16.03
N LEU A 634 15.98 -2.41 17.13
CA LEU A 634 17.43 -2.57 17.10
C LEU A 634 17.83 -3.92 16.48
N TRP A 635 17.16 -5.01 16.87
CA TRP A 635 17.32 -6.32 16.23
C TRP A 635 17.13 -6.22 14.71
N CYS A 636 16.00 -5.65 14.27
CA CYS A 636 15.70 -5.47 12.86
C CYS A 636 16.74 -4.58 12.16
N ALA A 637 17.18 -3.49 12.79
CA ALA A 637 18.15 -2.56 12.23
C ALA A 637 19.53 -3.20 12.02
N LEU A 638 19.93 -4.17 12.85
CA LEU A 638 21.20 -4.88 12.67
C LEU A 638 21.28 -5.66 11.35
N TRP A 639 20.15 -6.04 10.76
CA TRP A 639 20.09 -6.63 9.41
C TRP A 639 20.40 -5.64 8.29
N PHE A 640 20.31 -4.35 8.57
CA PHE A 640 20.54 -3.28 7.60
C PHE A 640 21.60 -2.29 8.10
N TRP A 641 22.44 -2.72 9.05
CA TRP A 641 23.40 -1.85 9.70
C TRP A 641 24.44 -1.35 8.69
N PRO A 642 24.75 -0.05 8.66
CA PRO A 642 25.77 0.49 7.77
C PRO A 642 27.15 -0.09 8.10
N GLY A 643 27.84 -0.64 7.10
CA GLY A 643 29.14 -1.29 7.28
C GLY A 643 30.23 -0.35 7.83
N ASP A 644 30.19 0.92 7.44
CA ASP A 644 31.05 2.00 7.94
C ASP A 644 30.80 2.35 9.41
N LYS A 645 29.57 2.14 9.90
CA LYS A 645 29.16 2.39 11.30
C LYS A 645 29.11 1.14 12.17
N ILE A 646 29.67 0.01 11.70
CA ILE A 646 29.65 -1.27 12.43
C ILE A 646 30.32 -1.18 13.80
N ALA A 647 31.22 -0.20 14.00
CA ALA A 647 31.85 0.07 15.28
C ALA A 647 30.82 0.37 16.39
N HIS A 648 29.70 0.99 16.05
CA HIS A 648 28.62 1.36 16.96
C HIS A 648 27.56 0.27 17.15
N ALA A 649 27.65 -0.85 16.42
CA ALA A 649 26.69 -1.95 16.59
C ALA A 649 26.85 -2.59 18.00
N PRO A 650 25.75 -2.75 18.76
CA PRO A 650 25.78 -3.25 20.14
C PRO A 650 26.21 -4.72 20.22
N LEU A 651 27.00 -5.04 21.24
CA LEU A 651 27.36 -6.40 21.60
C LEU A 651 26.25 -7.06 22.44
N PRO A 652 26.29 -8.38 22.68
CA PRO A 652 25.26 -9.07 23.45
C PRO A 652 24.93 -8.46 24.82
N PHE A 653 25.92 -7.99 25.59
CA PHE A 653 25.68 -7.32 26.87
C PHE A 653 24.99 -5.96 26.71
N ASP A 654 25.33 -5.24 25.64
CA ASP A 654 24.76 -3.91 25.37
C ASP A 654 23.36 -4.01 24.76
N PHE A 655 22.94 -5.19 24.29
CA PHE A 655 21.68 -5.37 23.59
C PHE A 655 20.46 -5.07 24.47
N ALA A 656 20.55 -5.36 25.77
CA ALA A 656 19.48 -5.05 26.72
C ALA A 656 19.36 -3.54 26.99
N ARG A 657 20.46 -2.80 26.88
CA ARG A 657 20.58 -1.36 27.15
C ARG A 657 21.52 -0.71 26.15
N PRO A 658 21.09 -0.53 24.88
CA PRO A 658 21.95 0.00 23.84
C PRO A 658 22.34 1.45 24.13
N ASN A 659 23.52 1.85 23.65
CA ASN A 659 23.97 3.24 23.77
C ASN A 659 23.19 4.17 22.81
N VAL A 660 23.32 5.48 23.03
CA VAL A 660 22.59 6.50 22.27
C VAL A 660 22.94 6.48 20.78
N ASP A 661 24.20 6.24 20.43
CA ASP A 661 24.65 6.16 19.04
C ASP A 661 24.00 4.98 18.30
N ALA A 662 23.97 3.81 18.94
CA ALA A 662 23.33 2.62 18.39
C ALA A 662 21.83 2.83 18.19
N MET A 663 21.16 3.47 19.14
CA MET A 663 19.74 3.82 19.01
C MET A 663 19.49 4.82 17.89
N SER A 664 20.37 5.82 17.74
CA SER A 664 20.28 6.81 16.66
C SER A 664 20.46 6.17 15.28
N ILE A 665 21.46 5.30 15.13
CA ILE A 665 21.69 4.56 13.88
C ILE A 665 20.53 3.60 13.61
N ALA A 666 20.05 2.87 14.61
CA ALA A 666 18.89 1.99 14.46
C ALA A 666 17.65 2.76 13.97
N SER A 667 17.43 3.96 14.52
CA SER A 667 16.34 4.85 14.09
C SER A 667 16.53 5.37 12.67
N GLU A 668 17.77 5.71 12.27
CA GLU A 668 18.12 6.10 10.89
C GLU A 668 17.88 4.94 9.91
N VAL A 669 18.31 3.73 10.27
CA VAL A 669 18.11 2.51 9.50
C VAL A 669 16.63 2.19 9.36
N ALA A 670 15.87 2.24 10.45
CA ALA A 670 14.42 2.03 10.42
C ALA A 670 13.73 3.06 9.50
N ARG A 671 14.12 4.34 9.54
CA ARG A 671 13.57 5.34 8.61
C ARG A 671 13.88 5.04 7.14
N ARG A 672 15.07 4.48 6.84
CA ARG A 672 15.50 4.14 5.47
C ARG A 672 14.92 2.82 4.95
N HIS A 673 14.87 1.81 5.81
CA HIS A 673 14.61 0.41 5.46
C HIS A 673 13.27 -0.08 5.99
N VAL A 674 12.28 0.80 5.98
CA VAL A 674 10.91 0.61 6.47
C VAL A 674 10.77 0.93 7.94
N SER A 675 9.91 1.91 8.24
CA SER A 675 9.39 2.23 9.57
C SER A 675 9.04 0.93 10.30
N ALA A 676 9.99 0.43 11.07
CA ALA A 676 9.93 -0.85 11.73
C ALA A 676 8.98 -0.74 12.92
N SER A 677 7.94 -1.56 12.91
CA SER A 677 7.64 -2.50 14.00
C SER A 677 6.37 -3.26 13.67
N PHE A 678 6.48 -4.57 13.47
CA PHE A 678 5.40 -5.48 13.83
C PHE A 678 5.76 -6.11 15.18
N ILE A 679 4.80 -6.07 16.11
CA ILE A 679 4.88 -6.73 17.40
C ILE A 679 3.74 -7.76 17.39
N GLY A 680 4.07 -9.00 17.00
CA GLY A 680 3.11 -10.09 16.88
C GLY A 680 2.94 -10.83 18.20
N SER A 681 1.71 -10.94 18.68
CA SER A 681 1.33 -11.64 19.92
C SER A 681 1.46 -13.17 19.82
N SER A 682 1.96 -13.80 20.88
CA SER A 682 1.90 -15.25 21.11
C SER A 682 0.51 -15.74 21.56
N ASN A 683 0.23 -17.00 21.19
CA ASN A 683 -0.85 -17.91 21.60
C ASN A 683 -2.22 -17.82 20.89
N PHE A 684 -2.34 -18.58 19.81
CA PHE A 684 -3.58 -19.28 19.46
C PHE A 684 -3.63 -20.65 20.16
N PRO A 685 -4.72 -21.02 20.84
CA PRO A 685 -4.91 -22.36 21.35
C PRO A 685 -5.34 -23.29 20.20
N MET A 686 -4.40 -23.75 19.37
CA MET A 686 -4.63 -24.94 18.56
C MET A 686 -4.24 -26.16 19.41
N SER A 687 -5.26 -26.88 19.85
CA SER A 687 -5.13 -28.19 20.49
C SER A 687 -4.30 -29.13 19.62
N SER A 688 -3.41 -29.89 20.26
CA SER A 688 -2.49 -30.92 19.72
C SER A 688 -1.19 -30.41 19.07
N ARG A 689 -0.15 -30.25 19.92
CA ARG A 689 1.27 -30.18 19.52
C ARG A 689 1.72 -31.49 18.84
N PRO A 690 2.66 -31.39 17.88
CA PRO A 690 3.98 -31.98 18.11
C PRO A 690 5.12 -30.96 17.99
N ARG A 691 6.29 -31.40 18.45
CA ARG A 691 7.49 -30.64 18.80
C ARG A 691 8.47 -30.53 17.60
N ILE A 692 9.26 -29.44 17.57
CA ILE A 692 10.55 -29.21 16.86
C ILE A 692 10.37 -28.81 15.36
N ARG A 693 10.95 -27.74 14.79
CA ARG A 693 12.35 -27.25 14.79
C ARG A 693 12.39 -25.81 14.24
N ALA A 694 13.16 -24.94 14.89
CA ALA A 694 13.66 -23.72 14.27
C ALA A 694 14.51 -24.07 13.03
N SER A 695 14.18 -23.44 11.90
CA SER A 695 14.95 -23.48 10.66
C SER A 695 14.49 -22.31 9.79
N MET A 696 14.95 -21.09 10.11
CA MET A 696 15.21 -20.11 9.06
C MET A 696 16.36 -20.66 8.23
N ARG A 697 15.99 -21.40 7.19
CA ARG A 697 16.85 -21.76 6.07
C ARG A 697 16.10 -21.31 4.84
N CYS A 698 16.57 -20.23 4.23
CA CYS A 698 16.40 -20.04 2.80
C CYS A 698 17.05 -21.26 2.12
N TRP A 699 16.24 -22.26 1.77
CA TRP A 699 16.64 -23.42 0.99
C TRP A 699 15.47 -23.79 0.08
N VAL A 700 15.63 -23.47 -1.20
CA VAL A 700 14.82 -24.03 -2.28
C VAL A 700 14.93 -25.56 -2.24
N ILE A 701 13.79 -26.23 -2.34
CA ILE A 701 13.58 -27.67 -2.15
C ILE A 701 14.25 -28.50 -3.25
N ARG A 702 14.92 -29.59 -2.86
CA ARG A 702 14.87 -30.86 -3.59
C ARG A 702 14.67 -32.05 -2.62
N HIS A 703 13.50 -32.68 -2.77
CA HIS A 703 13.06 -34.04 -2.43
C HIS A 703 13.33 -34.69 -1.04
N GLY A 704 12.23 -34.98 -0.31
CA GLY A 704 11.60 -36.32 -0.32
C GLY A 704 11.99 -37.37 0.74
N LYS A 705 11.07 -37.56 1.72
CA LYS A 705 10.61 -38.81 2.42
C LYS A 705 10.77 -38.86 3.96
N PRO A 706 9.81 -39.50 4.69
CA PRO A 706 9.60 -39.35 6.14
C PRO A 706 10.00 -40.58 6.98
N PHE A 707 10.26 -40.42 8.29
CA PHE A 707 10.31 -41.53 9.26
C PHE A 707 9.80 -41.15 10.67
N SER A 708 9.17 -42.13 11.32
CA SER A 708 8.31 -42.16 12.53
C SER A 708 9.01 -41.98 13.91
N PRO A 709 8.26 -41.82 15.03
CA PRO A 709 8.70 -41.12 16.24
C PRO A 709 9.20 -42.02 17.40
N ILE A 710 10.11 -41.50 18.23
CA ILE A 710 10.50 -42.07 19.53
C ILE A 710 10.22 -41.06 20.66
N ARG A 711 9.74 -41.63 21.79
CA ARG A 711 9.11 -41.02 22.97
C ARG A 711 10.00 -40.00 23.74
N ARG A 712 9.29 -39.09 24.42
CA ARG A 712 9.79 -38.07 25.36
C ARG A 712 10.56 -38.68 26.54
N SER A 713 11.75 -38.15 26.83
CA SER A 713 12.24 -38.03 28.21
C SER A 713 12.99 -36.70 28.39
N SER A 714 12.89 -36.16 29.59
CA SER A 714 13.42 -34.88 30.04
C SER A 714 14.94 -34.86 29.99
N SER A 715 15.55 -33.95 29.23
CA SER A 715 16.99 -33.64 29.31
C SER A 715 17.31 -32.28 28.66
N ARG A 716 18.23 -31.57 29.32
CA ARG A 716 18.81 -30.26 29.03
C ARG A 716 18.97 -29.95 27.54
N ILE A 717 18.51 -28.77 27.12
CA ILE A 717 18.76 -28.22 25.77
C ILE A 717 20.26 -27.90 25.69
N THR A 718 20.98 -28.71 24.93
CA THR A 718 22.38 -28.46 24.56
C THR A 718 22.38 -27.76 23.21
N ILE A 719 22.65 -26.46 23.19
CA ILE A 719 22.94 -25.73 21.94
C ILE A 719 24.39 -26.06 21.56
N ARG A 720 24.60 -26.92 20.56
CA ARG A 720 25.94 -27.22 20.02
C ARG A 720 26.46 -26.01 19.24
N PHE A 721 27.40 -25.28 19.84
CA PHE A 721 28.29 -24.36 19.14
C PHE A 721 29.24 -25.15 18.21
N ILE A 722 29.22 -24.86 16.90
CA ILE A 722 30.28 -25.30 15.99
C ILE A 722 31.33 -24.18 15.93
N ALA A 723 32.43 -24.40 16.64
CA ALA A 723 33.67 -23.66 16.47
C ALA A 723 34.31 -24.06 15.13
N LEU A 724 34.36 -23.13 14.18
CA LEU A 724 35.17 -23.25 12.98
C LEU A 724 36.64 -22.97 13.33
N THR A 725 37.38 -24.00 13.73
CA THR A 725 38.85 -23.97 13.73
C THR A 725 39.38 -24.29 12.34
N ALA A 726 40.22 -23.39 11.83
CA ALA A 726 40.99 -23.56 10.62
C ALA A 726 41.94 -24.78 10.69
N SER A 727 41.89 -25.65 9.68
CA SER A 727 43.10 -26.28 9.13
C SER A 727 42.83 -26.88 7.74
N ARG A 728 43.47 -26.31 6.72
CA ARG A 728 43.66 -26.94 5.40
C ARG A 728 44.73 -28.03 5.55
N LYS A 729 44.49 -29.25 5.04
CA LYS A 729 45.41 -29.95 4.13
C LYS A 729 44.87 -31.31 3.66
N ARG A 730 45.04 -31.53 2.35
CA ARG A 730 45.07 -32.80 1.60
C ARG A 730 43.77 -33.60 1.54
N TRP A 731 43.20 -33.66 0.34
CA TRP A 731 43.39 -34.84 -0.52
C TRP A 731 43.14 -34.43 -1.99
N ARG A 732 44.10 -34.77 -2.85
CA ARG A 732 44.04 -34.64 -4.30
C ARG A 732 43.91 -36.05 -4.88
N SER A 733 43.22 -36.10 -6.01
CA SER A 733 43.44 -36.98 -7.17
C SER A 733 42.51 -38.19 -7.39
N ASN A 734 42.12 -38.26 -8.67
CA ASN A 734 41.59 -39.34 -9.49
C ASN A 734 40.13 -39.74 -9.22
N SER A 735 39.24 -39.75 -10.22
CA SER A 735 39.43 -40.16 -11.61
C SER A 735 38.49 -39.43 -12.58
N ASN A 736 39.06 -39.02 -13.71
CA ASN A 736 38.38 -38.58 -14.92
C ASN A 736 38.18 -39.81 -15.82
N THR A 737 37.02 -39.98 -16.47
CA THR A 737 36.87 -40.41 -17.90
C THR A 737 35.42 -40.79 -18.27
N SER A 738 34.89 -40.12 -19.30
CA SER A 738 34.00 -40.57 -20.41
C SER A 738 32.88 -41.59 -20.12
N GLY A 739 31.60 -41.40 -20.47
CA GLY A 739 31.05 -40.81 -21.69
C GLY A 739 30.77 -41.89 -22.75
N ALA A 740 29.53 -42.40 -22.86
CA ALA A 740 28.94 -42.92 -24.11
C ALA A 740 27.47 -43.36 -23.94
N ARG A 741 26.67 -43.01 -24.94
CA ARG A 741 25.25 -43.33 -25.18
C ARG A 741 24.99 -44.84 -25.38
N ARG A 742 23.76 -45.30 -25.09
CA ARG A 742 22.88 -45.99 -26.07
C ARG A 742 21.46 -46.24 -25.53
N ARG A 743 20.47 -46.00 -26.41
CA ARG A 743 19.06 -46.41 -26.33
C ARG A 743 18.91 -47.83 -26.92
N SER A 744 18.00 -48.64 -26.36
CA SER A 744 17.10 -49.59 -27.07
C SER A 744 16.28 -50.37 -26.00
N SER A 745 14.98 -50.09 -25.86
CA SER A 745 13.86 -50.97 -26.24
C SER A 745 13.88 -52.41 -25.69
N ALA A 746 12.88 -52.78 -24.88
CA ALA A 746 11.93 -53.87 -25.15
C ALA A 746 11.20 -54.35 -23.87
N ASN A 747 9.87 -54.46 -24.00
CA ASN A 747 8.97 -55.48 -23.44
C ASN A 747 9.04 -55.92 -21.97
N GLY A 748 8.01 -55.53 -21.21
CA GLY A 748 6.88 -56.42 -20.90
C GLY A 748 7.12 -57.69 -20.08
N SER A 749 6.73 -57.67 -18.80
CA SER A 749 5.97 -58.71 -18.07
C SER A 749 5.76 -58.23 -16.62
N ARG A 750 4.54 -57.88 -16.19
CA ARG A 750 3.45 -58.72 -15.65
C ARG A 750 3.79 -59.49 -14.34
N ILE A 751 3.04 -59.14 -13.29
CA ILE A 751 2.41 -59.98 -12.23
C ILE A 751 2.97 -59.87 -10.80
N GLY A 752 2.02 -59.61 -9.88
CA GLY A 752 2.04 -60.01 -8.46
C GLY A 752 1.74 -58.87 -7.48
N ARG A 753 0.49 -58.38 -7.35
CA ARG A 753 -0.43 -58.69 -6.22
C ARG A 753 0.29 -59.10 -4.92
N VAL A 754 0.30 -58.23 -3.91
CA VAL A 754 -0.68 -58.13 -2.81
C VAL A 754 -0.79 -56.66 -2.41
#